data_AF-A0A9W7MNJ6-F1
#
_entry.id   AF-A0A9W7MNJ6-F1
#
_cell.length_a   1.000
_cell.length_b   1.000
_cell.length_c   1.000
_cell.angle_alpha   90.00
_cell.angle_beta   90.00
_cell.angle_gamma   90.00
#
_symmetry.space_group_name_H-M   'P 1'
#
loop_
_entity.id
_entity.type
_entity.pdbx_description
1 polymer ?
#
loop_
_entity_poly.entity_id
_entity_poly.type
_entity_poly.pdbx_seq_one_letter_code
_entity_poly.pdbx_strand_id
1 'polypeptide(L)'
;MSLVTEEIKGSASEVYNGDEICQEKSKSLLEEMGMPRGLLPLKDIEECGYVKDTGFVWLKQKKSITHKFEKIGKLVSYATEVTAVIEKNKIKKLSGVKSKELLIWVTLSEISVDDPPTGKITFKTPAGLSRAYPVSAFEIEVLSGCSCRDGGDYERYFLLFLLISVISPPNGKLFPNQESKARMVAESTFIPPCFQPPQIGVFKPKQRLCLQIPVCSRESNNMAYCLAKKGIAREECKDNLVDRISELPQELLVHVLSSLSFEEAVRSSVISRIWRDLWKFVTLSLNFDASKTLMSNQSKLKKHRDGYVEWITRVLNTHKTPTIDELTVRCDLNYWYTYDINRWIELALMKKVKRLELDFKPYMLKQRRAGEYYWFGPELCASSEIKFLTSICFKHVEVSDQVLESLLSNCPLLETLHVSHSPSVELTKLNVCGSSLRLKHLHISFCNFIRSIEVYAPNLVSFEYSGDRLWHLVLSYVPQLRDVSYGVPWDIIEDNFLQAFPACLTTCVSQLVNLSVQFKYRTEILPCPTLPNLRYLTCEVHEFEHEKERKGLLSLLSLVDFSPLLQKFKVELEIRIAHGLKRVRGEIEEAIKGVETMIKYEKRRNMESLSEVEIVGFVGAEADTALLIYLAKTAVNLDNIVINACPPYWNRAGVDMLWINEPGRARRLAFDMLLELRPEGANILVL
;
A
#
# COMPACT_ATOMS: atom_id res chain seq x y z
N MET A 1 20.82 14.08 30.45
CA MET A 1 20.28 14.90 31.56
C MET A 1 18.83 15.20 31.23
N SER A 2 17.94 15.23 32.22
CA SER A 2 16.55 15.69 32.01
C SER A 2 16.57 17.20 31.71
N LEU A 3 15.68 17.63 30.83
CA LEU A 3 15.44 19.05 30.51
C LEU A 3 14.47 19.70 31.51
N VAL A 4 13.86 18.91 32.40
CA VAL A 4 12.88 19.35 33.39
C VAL A 4 13.54 19.36 34.77
N THR A 5 14.01 20.53 35.20
CA THR A 5 14.58 20.72 36.55
C THR A 5 13.46 20.89 37.59
N GLU A 6 13.78 20.64 38.86
CA GLU A 6 12.84 20.88 39.97
C GLU A 6 12.42 22.36 40.08
N GLU A 7 13.25 23.30 39.60
CA GLU A 7 12.91 24.72 39.46
C GLU A 7 11.79 24.94 38.42
N ILE A 8 11.88 24.27 37.26
CA ILE A 8 10.82 24.31 36.22
C ILE A 8 9.53 23.71 36.78
N LYS A 9 9.61 22.59 37.50
CA LYS A 9 8.44 21.98 38.16
C LYS A 9 7.81 22.91 39.21
N GLY A 10 8.63 23.57 40.02
CA GLY A 10 8.18 24.56 41.00
C GLY A 10 7.53 25.80 40.39
N SER A 11 7.83 26.11 39.12
CA SER A 11 7.21 27.21 38.37
C SER A 11 5.95 26.81 37.58
N ALA A 12 5.59 25.54 37.54
CA ALA A 12 4.52 25.06 36.69
C ALA A 12 3.13 25.34 37.25
N SER A 13 2.24 25.79 36.37
CA SER A 13 0.85 26.12 36.69
C SER A 13 0.02 24.85 36.92
N GLU A 14 0.35 23.79 36.19
CA GLU A 14 -0.30 22.49 36.28
C GLU A 14 0.75 21.38 36.18
N VAL A 15 0.71 20.41 37.12
CA VAL A 15 1.50 19.17 37.06
C VAL A 15 0.59 18.01 37.44
N TYR A 16 0.58 16.98 36.60
CA TYR A 16 -0.21 15.77 36.78
C TYR A 16 0.70 14.55 36.82
N ASN A 17 0.29 13.53 37.57
CA ASN A 17 1.01 12.27 37.71
C ASN A 17 0.07 11.09 37.44
N GLY A 18 0.57 10.06 36.76
CA GLY A 18 -0.17 8.84 36.42
C GLY A 18 -0.82 8.88 35.03
N ASP A 19 -0.78 7.72 34.35
CA ASP A 19 -1.00 7.59 32.90
C ASP A 19 -2.37 8.11 32.42
N GLU A 20 -3.46 7.69 33.06
CA GLU A 20 -4.83 8.07 32.65
C GLU A 20 -5.05 9.59 32.70
N ILE A 21 -4.69 10.23 33.83
CA ILE A 21 -4.85 11.67 34.04
C ILE A 21 -3.92 12.46 33.11
N CYS A 22 -2.66 12.01 32.95
CA CYS A 22 -1.71 12.68 32.06
C CYS A 22 -2.13 12.59 30.59
N GLN A 23 -2.71 11.47 30.17
CA GLN A 23 -3.29 11.31 28.84
C GLN A 23 -4.53 12.18 28.61
N GLU A 24 -5.42 12.30 29.60
CA GLU A 24 -6.60 13.17 29.51
C GLU A 24 -6.19 14.64 29.41
N LYS A 25 -5.31 15.10 30.31
CA LYS A 25 -4.88 16.50 30.39
C LYS A 25 -4.06 16.94 29.19
N SER A 26 -3.18 16.08 28.67
CA SER A 26 -2.44 16.40 27.43
C SER A 26 -3.35 16.51 26.20
N LYS A 27 -4.38 15.66 26.07
CA LYS A 27 -5.39 15.78 24.99
C LYS A 27 -6.20 17.06 25.13
N SER A 28 -6.63 17.41 26.34
CA SER A 28 -7.35 18.66 26.62
C SER A 28 -6.53 19.91 26.28
N LEU A 29 -5.23 19.92 26.63
CA LEU A 29 -4.34 21.03 26.31
C LEU A 29 -4.06 21.16 24.81
N LEU A 30 -3.93 20.04 24.08
CA LEU A 30 -3.83 20.07 22.63
C LEU A 30 -5.10 20.67 22.00
N GLU A 31 -6.29 20.24 22.44
CA GLU A 31 -7.58 20.73 21.94
C GLU A 31 -7.78 22.23 22.23
N GLU A 32 -7.45 22.71 23.45
CA GLU A 32 -7.46 24.14 23.81
C GLU A 32 -6.54 24.98 22.92
N MET A 33 -5.37 24.43 22.58
CA MET A 33 -4.35 25.09 21.75
C MET A 33 -4.58 24.92 20.24
N GLY A 34 -5.70 24.31 19.80
CA GLY A 34 -6.01 24.12 18.38
C GLY A 34 -5.17 23.06 17.66
N MET A 35 -4.58 22.13 18.43
CA MET A 35 -3.78 21.01 17.92
C MET A 35 -4.59 19.70 17.99
N PRO A 36 -4.41 18.75 17.05
CA PRO A 36 -5.21 17.54 17.03
C PRO A 36 -4.87 16.59 18.18
N ARG A 37 -5.89 15.97 18.80
CA ARG A 37 -5.74 15.25 20.08
C ARG A 37 -4.88 13.99 20.03
N GLY A 38 -4.74 13.39 18.85
CA GLY A 38 -3.94 12.18 18.62
C GLY A 38 -2.49 12.47 18.25
N LEU A 39 -2.07 13.75 18.23
CA LEU A 39 -0.73 14.16 17.85
C LEU A 39 0.36 13.54 18.74
N LEU A 40 0.07 13.32 20.02
CA LEU A 40 0.98 12.74 21.01
C LEU A 40 0.38 11.45 21.62
N PRO A 41 0.40 10.31 20.89
CA PRO A 41 -0.20 9.05 21.33
C PRO A 41 0.71 8.29 22.32
N LEU A 42 1.14 8.98 23.37
CA LEU A 42 2.01 8.47 24.43
C LEU A 42 1.28 7.46 25.32
N LYS A 43 2.05 6.60 26.00
CA LYS A 43 1.55 5.53 26.89
C LYS A 43 2.48 5.37 28.08
N ASP A 44 1.99 4.80 29.18
CA ASP A 44 2.77 4.62 30.41
C ASP A 44 3.37 5.95 30.90
N ILE A 45 2.59 7.04 30.82
CA ILE A 45 3.00 8.38 31.23
C ILE A 45 3.10 8.41 32.77
N GLU A 46 4.25 8.84 33.28
CA GLU A 46 4.50 9.00 34.71
C GLU A 46 4.06 10.38 35.19
N GLU A 47 4.42 11.42 34.43
CA GLU A 47 4.26 12.83 34.79
C GLU A 47 4.04 13.66 33.51
N CYS A 48 3.17 14.66 33.58
CA CYS A 48 3.12 15.75 32.60
C CYS A 48 2.90 17.09 33.29
N GLY A 49 3.36 18.18 32.66
CA GLY A 49 3.22 19.51 33.23
C GLY A 49 3.18 20.62 32.20
N TYR A 50 2.61 21.76 32.62
CA TYR A 50 2.39 22.95 31.82
C TYR A 50 2.66 24.23 32.62
N VAL A 51 3.49 25.10 32.05
CA VAL A 51 3.83 26.43 32.58
C VAL A 51 3.07 27.47 31.75
N LYS A 52 1.94 27.97 32.26
CA LYS A 52 1.00 28.79 31.50
C LYS A 52 1.62 30.10 30.99
N ASP A 53 2.48 30.72 31.80
CA ASP A 53 3.11 32.01 31.49
C ASP A 53 4.14 31.93 30.35
N THR A 54 4.75 30.77 30.13
CA THR A 54 5.82 30.58 29.12
C THR A 54 5.41 29.69 27.96
N GLY A 55 4.26 29.01 28.06
CA GLY A 55 3.84 27.97 27.12
C GLY A 55 4.63 26.67 27.25
N PHE A 56 5.56 26.54 28.19
CA PHE A 56 6.41 25.34 28.29
C PHE A 56 5.62 24.11 28.76
N VAL A 57 5.80 22.99 28.06
CA VAL A 57 5.16 21.70 28.36
C VAL A 57 6.18 20.59 28.41
N TRP A 58 5.93 19.60 29.27
CA TRP A 58 6.68 18.34 29.27
C TRP A 58 5.78 17.13 29.52
N LEU A 59 6.21 15.99 28.98
CA LEU A 59 5.59 14.67 29.11
C LEU A 59 6.69 13.64 29.35
N LYS A 60 6.57 12.85 30.43
CA LYS A 60 7.53 11.82 30.80
C LYS A 60 6.87 10.45 30.83
N GLN A 61 7.40 9.49 30.08
CA GLN A 61 6.87 8.12 29.97
C GLN A 61 7.95 7.08 30.29
N LYS A 62 7.53 5.93 30.84
CA LYS A 62 8.44 4.87 31.35
C LYS A 62 9.43 4.36 30.30
N LYS A 63 9.04 4.31 29.04
CA LYS A 63 9.84 3.81 27.91
C LYS A 63 9.56 4.65 26.67
N SER A 64 10.57 4.84 25.83
CA SER A 64 10.38 5.40 24.49
C SER A 64 9.49 4.48 23.65
N ILE A 65 8.58 5.07 22.88
CA ILE A 65 7.68 4.33 22.00
C ILE A 65 7.88 4.74 20.53
N THR A 66 7.49 3.86 19.62
CA THR A 66 7.35 4.18 18.20
C THR A 66 5.91 3.93 17.78
N HIS A 67 5.26 4.96 17.25
CA HIS A 67 3.88 4.94 16.79
C HIS A 67 3.82 5.03 15.27
N LYS A 68 2.85 4.34 14.64
CA LYS A 68 2.60 4.46 13.20
C LYS A 68 1.27 5.18 12.96
N PHE A 69 1.35 6.38 12.39
CA PHE A 69 0.17 7.11 11.92
C PHE A 69 -0.32 6.49 10.61
N GLU A 70 -1.21 5.50 10.71
CA GLU A 70 -1.67 4.67 9.58
C GLU A 70 -2.18 5.47 8.39
N LYS A 71 -2.95 6.55 8.64
CA LYS A 71 -3.52 7.43 7.60
C LYS A 71 -2.49 8.14 6.71
N ILE A 72 -1.22 8.21 7.14
CA ILE A 72 -0.10 8.79 6.37
C ILE A 72 1.09 7.83 6.24
N GLY A 73 0.98 6.59 6.73
CA GLY A 73 2.03 5.57 6.69
C GLY A 73 3.32 5.92 7.46
N LYS A 74 3.31 6.92 8.35
CA LYS A 74 4.53 7.45 9.00
C LYS A 74 4.79 6.83 10.37
N LEU A 75 6.02 6.38 10.58
CA LEU A 75 6.52 5.99 11.91
C LEU A 75 7.10 7.22 12.61
N VAL A 76 6.70 7.46 13.86
CA VAL A 76 7.19 8.55 14.70
C VAL A 76 7.62 7.96 16.05
N SER A 77 8.84 8.28 16.46
CA SER A 77 9.42 7.86 17.74
C SER A 77 9.32 8.98 18.76
N TYR A 78 8.93 8.62 19.97
CA TYR A 78 8.82 9.49 21.14
C TYR A 78 9.76 8.97 22.23
N ALA A 79 10.67 9.82 22.69
CA ALA A 79 11.62 9.52 23.77
C ALA A 79 10.90 9.35 25.13
N THR A 80 11.64 8.93 26.16
CA THR A 80 11.12 8.85 27.54
C THR A 80 10.74 10.21 28.12
N GLU A 81 11.27 11.30 27.57
CA GLU A 81 10.96 12.68 27.92
C GLU A 81 10.74 13.48 26.64
N VAL A 82 9.58 14.11 26.51
CA VAL A 82 9.19 14.99 25.40
C VAL A 82 8.93 16.37 25.98
N THR A 83 9.54 17.41 25.40
CA THR A 83 9.40 18.81 25.84
C THR A 83 9.12 19.72 24.65
N ALA A 84 8.37 20.80 24.87
CA ALA A 84 8.11 21.82 23.87
C ALA A 84 7.64 23.14 24.49
N VAL A 85 7.46 24.17 23.65
CA VAL A 85 6.67 25.36 23.95
C VAL A 85 5.42 25.32 23.07
N ILE A 86 4.24 25.35 23.68
CA ILE A 86 2.95 25.38 22.98
C ILE A 86 2.38 26.80 22.95
N GLU A 87 1.91 27.18 21.77
CA GLU A 87 1.20 28.41 21.42
C GLU A 87 -0.07 28.01 20.66
N LYS A 88 -1.00 28.96 20.47
CA LYS A 88 -2.20 28.70 19.68
C LYS A 88 -1.83 28.27 18.25
N ASN A 89 -2.40 27.14 17.82
CA ASN A 89 -2.17 26.45 16.54
C ASN A 89 -0.69 26.03 16.30
N LYS A 90 0.19 26.06 17.31
CA LYS A 90 1.63 25.91 17.08
C LYS A 90 2.43 25.34 18.27
N ILE A 91 3.30 24.38 17.99
CA ILE A 91 4.28 23.81 18.92
C ILE A 91 5.69 24.16 18.40
N LYS A 92 6.54 24.71 19.26
CA LYS A 92 7.93 25.12 18.97
C LYS A 92 8.91 24.48 19.94
N LYS A 93 10.20 24.51 19.61
CA LYS A 93 11.31 23.95 20.42
C LYS A 93 11.04 22.49 20.84
N LEU A 94 10.38 21.73 19.96
CA LEU A 94 10.03 20.35 20.22
C LEU A 94 11.29 19.51 20.37
N SER A 95 11.34 18.70 21.42
CA SER A 95 12.42 17.78 21.74
C SER A 95 11.85 16.42 22.13
N GLY A 96 12.63 15.36 21.91
CA GLY A 96 12.22 13.98 22.16
C GLY A 96 11.32 13.36 21.07
N VAL A 97 11.05 14.03 19.96
CA VAL A 97 10.21 13.50 18.86
C VAL A 97 10.99 13.40 17.55
N LYS A 98 10.94 12.24 16.89
CA LYS A 98 11.58 12.00 15.58
C LYS A 98 10.61 11.33 14.60
N SER A 99 10.51 11.85 13.37
CA SER A 99 9.80 11.18 12.26
C SER A 99 10.75 10.26 11.52
N LYS A 100 10.28 9.09 11.08
CA LYS A 100 11.03 8.24 10.14
C LYS A 100 10.78 8.70 8.71
N GLU A 101 11.81 9.27 8.10
CA GLU A 101 11.84 9.62 6.69
C GLU A 101 12.71 8.59 5.96
N LEU A 102 12.09 7.77 5.11
CA LEU A 102 12.71 6.59 4.50
C LEU A 102 13.28 5.65 5.59
N LEU A 103 14.61 5.59 5.74
CA LEU A 103 15.27 4.80 6.77
C LEU A 103 15.76 5.63 7.97
N ILE A 104 15.85 6.96 7.85
CA ILE A 104 16.49 7.84 8.84
C ILE A 104 15.49 8.43 9.84
N TRP A 105 15.89 8.52 11.11
CA TRP A 105 15.13 9.20 12.17
C TRP A 105 15.45 10.70 12.22
N VAL A 106 14.56 11.51 11.65
CA VAL A 106 14.70 12.96 11.56
C VAL A 106 14.02 13.64 12.75
N THR A 107 14.78 14.40 13.53
CA THR A 107 14.25 15.18 14.67
C THR A 107 13.29 16.28 14.20
N LEU A 108 12.14 16.38 14.86
CA LEU A 108 11.15 17.43 14.65
C LEU A 108 11.35 18.56 15.67
N SER A 109 11.14 19.81 15.25
CA SER A 109 11.42 21.00 16.07
C SER A 109 10.25 21.99 16.17
N GLU A 110 9.38 21.99 15.16
CA GLU A 110 8.18 22.82 15.11
C GLU A 110 7.04 22.03 14.45
N ILE A 111 5.82 22.21 14.95
CA ILE A 111 4.57 21.71 14.37
C ILE A 111 3.59 22.89 14.34
N SER A 112 2.89 23.12 13.23
CA SER A 112 1.89 24.20 13.13
C SER A 112 0.68 23.79 12.29
N VAL A 113 -0.52 24.11 12.76
CA VAL A 113 -1.74 24.11 11.96
C VAL A 113 -1.88 25.50 11.33
N ASP A 114 -2.30 25.56 10.06
CA ASP A 114 -2.47 26.85 9.38
C ASP A 114 -3.63 27.65 10.01
N ASP A 115 -3.50 28.98 10.07
CA ASP A 115 -4.56 29.91 10.50
C ASP A 115 -4.71 30.99 9.41
N PRO A 116 -5.83 31.04 8.66
CA PRO A 116 -7.05 30.22 8.80
C PRO A 116 -6.84 28.73 8.46
N PRO A 117 -7.65 27.82 9.04
CA PRO A 117 -7.45 26.37 8.92
C PRO A 117 -7.64 25.85 7.49
N THR A 118 -6.54 25.44 6.87
CA THR A 118 -6.49 24.80 5.53
C THR A 118 -6.82 23.31 5.55
N GLY A 119 -7.09 22.74 6.74
CA GLY A 119 -7.17 21.29 6.97
C GLY A 119 -5.81 20.59 7.02
N LYS A 120 -4.69 21.33 6.99
CA LYS A 120 -3.32 20.79 7.05
C LYS A 120 -2.59 21.15 8.35
N ILE A 121 -1.70 20.24 8.73
CA ILE A 121 -0.72 20.38 9.82
C ILE A 121 0.68 20.18 9.25
N THR A 122 1.57 21.14 9.53
CA THR A 122 2.93 21.23 8.99
C THR A 122 3.95 20.92 10.08
N PHE A 123 4.90 20.04 9.78
CA PHE A 123 6.00 19.63 10.66
C PHE A 123 7.32 20.13 10.08
N LYS A 124 8.22 20.68 10.92
CA LYS A 124 9.51 21.22 10.49
C LYS A 124 10.69 20.65 11.29
N THR A 125 11.78 20.38 10.58
CA THR A 125 13.07 19.98 11.15
C THR A 125 13.89 21.20 11.57
N PRO A 126 14.90 21.05 12.45
CA PRO A 126 15.83 22.14 12.78
C PRO A 126 16.53 22.76 11.56
N ALA A 127 16.66 22.00 10.46
CA ALA A 127 17.27 22.45 9.21
C ALA A 127 16.29 23.20 8.28
N GLY A 128 15.08 23.53 8.74
CA GLY A 128 14.08 24.29 7.98
C GLY A 128 13.28 23.47 6.94
N LEU A 129 13.58 22.19 6.76
CA LEU A 129 12.77 21.29 5.92
C LEU A 129 11.39 21.10 6.53
N SER A 130 10.34 21.20 5.73
CA SER A 130 8.94 21.09 6.17
C SER A 130 8.14 20.08 5.35
N ARG A 131 7.22 19.35 6.00
CA ARG A 131 6.18 18.55 5.34
C ARG A 131 4.81 18.86 5.92
N ALA A 132 3.78 18.89 5.08
CA ALA A 132 2.39 19.10 5.47
C ALA A 132 1.55 17.84 5.25
N TYR A 133 0.63 17.56 6.17
CA TYR A 133 -0.26 16.39 6.19
C TYR A 133 -1.69 16.83 6.57
N PRO A 134 -2.73 16.03 6.28
CA PRO A 134 -4.09 16.32 6.75
C PRO A 134 -4.17 16.29 8.29
N VAL A 135 -4.85 17.24 8.91
CA VAL A 135 -5.08 17.26 10.38
C VAL A 135 -5.78 15.98 10.85
N SER A 136 -6.71 15.46 10.05
CA SER A 136 -7.46 14.21 10.30
C SER A 136 -6.60 12.94 10.38
N ALA A 137 -5.32 13.00 9.99
CA ALA A 137 -4.36 11.91 10.18
C ALA A 137 -3.85 11.78 11.63
N PHE A 138 -4.03 12.83 12.44
CA PHE A 138 -3.54 12.95 13.81
C PHE A 138 -4.66 13.10 14.84
N GLU A 139 -5.92 12.93 14.45
CA GLU A 139 -7.04 12.95 15.39
C GLU A 139 -7.29 11.60 16.04
N ILE A 140 -7.71 11.62 17.31
CA ILE A 140 -8.26 10.42 17.96
C ILE A 140 -9.68 10.22 17.44
N GLU A 141 -9.94 9.08 16.83
CA GLU A 141 -11.29 8.66 16.48
C GLU A 141 -12.09 8.50 17.78
N VAL A 142 -13.01 9.44 18.02
CA VAL A 142 -13.85 9.44 19.23
C VAL A 142 -14.86 8.30 19.13
N LEU A 143 -14.43 7.14 19.60
CA LEU A 143 -15.31 6.03 19.96
C LEU A 143 -16.15 6.45 21.17
N SER A 144 -17.26 7.16 20.92
CA SER A 144 -18.30 7.37 21.93
C SER A 144 -18.75 5.99 22.43
N GLY A 145 -18.48 5.70 23.70
CA GLY A 145 -18.31 4.34 24.18
C GLY A 145 -19.55 3.44 24.07
N CYS A 146 -19.46 2.41 23.24
CA CYS A 146 -20.21 1.16 23.38
C CYS A 146 -19.27 -0.02 23.15
N SER A 147 -18.87 -0.71 24.21
CA SER A 147 -18.02 -1.91 24.12
C SER A 147 -18.83 -3.12 23.65
N CYS A 148 -18.93 -3.31 22.33
CA CYS A 148 -19.48 -4.52 21.74
C CYS A 148 -18.35 -5.40 21.20
N ARG A 149 -18.15 -6.57 21.81
CA ARG A 149 -17.40 -7.67 21.17
C ARG A 149 -18.28 -8.27 20.08
N ASP A 150 -18.17 -7.74 18.87
CA ASP A 150 -18.11 -8.49 17.61
C ASP A 150 -17.89 -7.52 16.45
N GLY A 151 -17.19 -7.97 15.41
CA GLY A 151 -16.67 -7.10 14.36
C GLY A 151 -17.74 -6.60 13.38
N GLY A 152 -17.80 -5.28 13.22
CA GLY A 152 -18.34 -4.62 12.02
C GLY A 152 -19.61 -3.78 12.24
N ASP A 153 -19.46 -2.48 12.49
CA ASP A 153 -20.39 -1.42 12.01
C ASP A 153 -19.84 0.02 12.20
N TYR A 154 -18.58 0.29 11.78
CA TYR A 154 -17.95 1.62 11.95
C TYR A 154 -18.34 2.67 10.89
N GLU A 155 -18.89 2.28 9.74
CA GLU A 155 -19.00 3.17 8.58
C GLU A 155 -20.22 4.12 8.60
N ARG A 156 -21.22 3.89 9.45
CA ARG A 156 -22.47 4.68 9.43
C ARG A 156 -22.36 6.07 10.07
N TYR A 157 -21.43 6.26 11.01
CA TYR A 157 -21.29 7.53 11.73
C TYR A 157 -20.44 8.57 10.98
N PHE A 158 -19.55 8.14 10.09
CA PHE A 158 -18.64 9.02 9.36
C PHE A 158 -19.36 9.93 8.36
N LEU A 159 -20.37 9.39 7.67
CA LEU A 159 -21.21 10.14 6.72
C LEU A 159 -21.98 11.30 7.38
N LEU A 160 -22.46 11.12 8.61
CA LEU A 160 -23.20 12.15 9.34
C LEU A 160 -22.27 13.32 9.75
N PHE A 161 -21.01 13.03 10.08
CA PHE A 161 -20.02 14.03 10.50
C PHE A 161 -19.55 14.92 9.33
N LEU A 162 -19.34 14.31 8.15
CA LEU A 162 -19.07 15.04 6.90
C LEU A 162 -20.23 15.97 6.51
N LEU A 163 -21.47 15.52 6.68
CA LEU A 163 -22.66 16.31 6.32
C LEU A 163 -22.90 17.53 7.24
N ILE A 164 -22.58 17.42 8.54
CA ILE A 164 -22.64 18.56 9.48
C ILE A 164 -21.59 19.63 9.13
N SER A 165 -20.43 19.21 8.62
CA SER A 165 -19.30 20.10 8.30
C SER A 165 -19.55 21.02 7.10
N VAL A 166 -20.49 20.67 6.21
CA VAL A 166 -20.74 21.40 4.95
C VAL A 166 -21.90 22.40 5.05
N ILE A 167 -22.78 22.29 6.07
CA ILE A 167 -24.00 23.10 6.18
C ILE A 167 -24.03 23.86 7.52
N SER A 168 -23.38 25.02 7.57
CA SER A 168 -23.61 26.02 8.63
C SER A 168 -23.30 27.46 8.20
N PRO A 169 -24.34 28.29 7.98
CA PRO A 169 -24.30 29.73 8.20
C PRO A 169 -24.97 30.09 9.55
N PRO A 170 -24.63 31.25 10.15
CA PRO A 170 -24.91 31.54 11.56
C PRO A 170 -26.30 32.15 11.82
N ASN A 171 -26.69 32.08 13.10
CA ASN A 171 -27.86 32.71 13.75
C ASN A 171 -29.23 32.08 13.43
N GLY A 172 -29.92 31.62 14.49
CA GLY A 172 -31.26 31.04 14.40
C GLY A 172 -32.37 31.91 15.00
N LYS A 173 -33.62 31.42 14.92
CA LYS A 173 -34.72 31.71 15.87
C LYS A 173 -35.89 30.74 15.69
N LEU A 174 -36.78 30.76 16.68
CA LEU A 174 -37.76 29.74 17.09
C LEU A 174 -39.10 29.71 16.29
N PHE A 175 -39.69 28.50 16.16
CA PHE A 175 -41.14 28.13 16.25
C PHE A 175 -42.21 28.77 15.30
N PRO A 176 -43.46 28.24 15.22
CA PRO A 176 -43.88 26.82 15.15
C PRO A 176 -45.07 26.52 14.18
N ASN A 177 -45.40 25.22 14.07
CA ASN A 177 -46.75 24.62 13.93
C ASN A 177 -47.56 24.55 12.61
N GLN A 178 -48.09 23.32 12.46
CA GLN A 178 -49.26 22.80 11.71
C GLN A 178 -49.07 22.35 10.26
N GLU A 179 -49.74 21.32 9.74
CA GLU A 179 -50.36 20.06 10.22
C GLU A 179 -50.94 19.40 8.94
N SER A 180 -51.13 18.07 8.94
CA SER A 180 -52.07 17.31 8.07
C SER A 180 -51.66 16.75 6.68
N LYS A 181 -51.80 15.41 6.64
CA LYS A 181 -52.34 14.53 5.56
C LYS A 181 -51.38 13.92 4.52
N ALA A 182 -51.32 12.59 4.61
CA ALA A 182 -50.57 11.70 3.73
C ALA A 182 -51.43 11.14 2.57
N ARG A 183 -50.76 10.55 1.56
CA ARG A 183 -51.30 9.43 0.79
C ARG A 183 -50.18 8.48 0.33
N MET A 184 -50.39 7.18 0.54
CA MET A 184 -49.51 6.12 0.05
C MET A 184 -49.91 5.71 -1.37
N VAL A 185 -48.92 5.35 -2.19
CA VAL A 185 -49.02 4.26 -3.17
C VAL A 185 -47.78 3.38 -2.97
N ALA A 186 -47.93 2.07 -3.08
CA ALA A 186 -46.89 1.08 -2.86
C ALA A 186 -46.71 0.23 -4.10
N GLU A 187 -45.47 -0.12 -4.43
CA GLU A 187 -45.13 -1.16 -5.40
C GLU A 187 -43.85 -1.89 -4.95
N SER A 188 -43.73 -3.16 -5.35
CA SER A 188 -42.92 -4.18 -4.67
C SER A 188 -41.83 -4.77 -5.56
N THR A 189 -40.76 -5.31 -4.97
CA THR A 189 -39.92 -6.34 -5.61
C THR A 189 -39.10 -7.14 -4.59
N PHE A 190 -38.77 -8.39 -4.94
CA PHE A 190 -38.31 -9.47 -4.06
C PHE A 190 -36.77 -9.62 -3.96
N ILE A 191 -36.30 -10.35 -2.93
CA ILE A 191 -34.90 -10.78 -2.74
C ILE A 191 -34.87 -12.30 -2.43
N PRO A 192 -34.01 -13.13 -3.09
CA PRO A 192 -33.86 -14.57 -2.81
C PRO A 192 -32.78 -14.90 -1.74
N PRO A 193 -32.75 -16.14 -1.18
CA PRO A 193 -32.23 -16.37 0.17
C PRO A 193 -30.83 -17.02 0.29
N CYS A 194 -30.28 -17.03 1.52
CA CYS A 194 -29.08 -17.78 1.93
C CYS A 194 -29.32 -18.68 3.16
N PHE A 195 -28.67 -19.85 3.17
CA PHE A 195 -28.85 -20.94 4.15
C PHE A 195 -27.97 -20.81 5.41
N GLN A 196 -28.43 -21.40 6.52
CA GLN A 196 -27.71 -21.52 7.81
C GLN A 196 -26.79 -22.77 7.89
N PRO A 197 -25.79 -22.77 8.81
CA PRO A 197 -25.09 -23.96 9.31
C PRO A 197 -25.57 -24.39 10.74
N PRO A 198 -25.18 -25.60 11.25
CA PRO A 198 -25.85 -26.26 12.38
C PRO A 198 -25.30 -25.93 13.79
N GLN A 199 -26.06 -26.34 14.83
CA GLN A 199 -25.81 -26.03 16.26
C GLN A 199 -25.00 -27.10 17.02
N ILE A 200 -24.19 -26.66 18.01
CA ILE A 200 -23.79 -27.44 19.21
C ILE A 200 -23.60 -26.49 20.42
N GLY A 201 -24.07 -26.89 21.62
CA GLY A 201 -23.44 -26.52 22.90
C GLY A 201 -24.12 -25.44 23.77
N VAL A 202 -24.85 -25.87 24.80
CA VAL A 202 -25.53 -24.99 25.79
C VAL A 202 -24.78 -24.97 27.13
N PHE A 203 -24.54 -23.79 27.71
CA PHE A 203 -24.50 -23.58 29.18
C PHE A 203 -24.94 -22.14 29.54
N LYS A 204 -25.53 -21.96 30.73
CA LYS A 204 -26.19 -20.75 31.29
C LYS A 204 -25.98 -20.75 32.83
N PRO A 205 -26.39 -19.72 33.62
CA PRO A 205 -26.29 -18.25 33.43
C PRO A 205 -25.89 -17.49 34.74
N LYS A 206 -25.80 -16.15 34.69
CA LYS A 206 -26.16 -15.16 35.75
C LYS A 206 -26.00 -13.73 35.15
N GLN A 207 -27.07 -12.98 34.84
CA GLN A 207 -27.79 -12.04 35.72
C GLN A 207 -26.85 -11.01 36.40
N ARG A 208 -26.94 -9.68 36.28
CA ARG A 208 -27.95 -8.70 35.74
C ARG A 208 -27.19 -7.53 35.03
N LEU A 209 -27.75 -6.46 34.46
CA LEU A 209 -29.14 -5.93 34.39
C LEU A 209 -29.45 -5.44 32.94
N CYS A 210 -30.21 -4.35 32.73
CA CYS A 210 -30.65 -3.88 31.40
C CYS A 210 -30.56 -2.34 31.22
N LEU A 211 -30.09 -1.92 30.04
CA LEU A 211 -30.59 -0.76 29.29
C LEU A 211 -30.83 -1.25 27.86
N GLN A 212 -32.08 -1.23 27.40
CA GLN A 212 -32.49 -1.91 26.16
C GLN A 212 -32.54 -0.94 24.97
N ILE A 213 -31.62 -1.13 24.01
CA ILE A 213 -31.85 -0.84 22.60
C ILE A 213 -32.06 -2.21 21.92
N PRO A 214 -33.11 -2.42 21.10
CA PRO A 214 -33.40 -3.74 20.55
C PRO A 214 -32.38 -4.17 19.49
N VAL A 215 -31.45 -5.04 19.89
CA VAL A 215 -30.57 -5.78 18.99
C VAL A 215 -31.41 -6.77 18.18
N CYS A 216 -31.54 -6.54 16.88
CA CYS A 216 -32.21 -7.47 15.98
C CYS A 216 -31.19 -8.44 15.37
N SER A 217 -30.87 -9.52 16.09
CA SER A 217 -30.10 -10.64 15.56
C SER A 217 -30.84 -11.30 14.38
N ARG A 218 -30.09 -11.73 13.36
CA ARG A 218 -30.65 -12.34 12.13
C ARG A 218 -31.33 -13.68 12.40
N GLU A 219 -32.63 -13.66 12.65
CA GLU A 219 -33.50 -14.85 12.52
C GLU A 219 -34.98 -14.51 12.29
N SER A 220 -35.28 -13.63 11.32
CA SER A 220 -36.61 -13.57 10.67
C SER A 220 -36.64 -12.66 9.44
N ASN A 221 -36.73 -13.27 8.25
CA ASN A 221 -37.31 -12.60 7.08
C ASN A 221 -38.81 -12.42 7.34
N ASN A 222 -39.26 -11.23 7.77
CA ASN A 222 -40.58 -10.62 7.54
C ASN A 222 -40.89 -9.52 8.58
N MET A 223 -40.38 -8.30 8.37
CA MET A 223 -40.81 -7.13 9.16
C MET A 223 -41.28 -5.92 8.34
N ALA A 224 -41.40 -6.06 7.01
CA ALA A 224 -42.15 -5.12 6.18
C ALA A 224 -43.68 -5.32 6.26
N TYR A 225 -44.15 -6.48 6.76
CA TYR A 225 -45.57 -6.86 6.79
C TYR A 225 -46.26 -6.65 8.16
N CYS A 226 -45.49 -6.42 9.24
CA CYS A 226 -46.01 -6.44 10.62
C CYS A 226 -46.38 -5.06 11.19
N LEU A 227 -46.07 -3.96 10.51
CA LEU A 227 -46.41 -2.60 10.98
C LEU A 227 -47.86 -2.15 10.64
N ALA A 228 -48.65 -3.00 9.98
CA ALA A 228 -50.04 -2.69 9.62
C ALA A 228 -51.10 -3.19 10.63
N LYS A 229 -50.73 -3.97 11.65
CA LYS A 229 -51.67 -4.47 12.68
C LYS A 229 -51.06 -4.55 14.08
N LYS A 230 -51.09 -3.43 14.80
CA LYS A 230 -51.49 -3.32 16.23
C LYS A 230 -51.56 -1.85 16.63
N GLY A 231 -52.72 -1.40 17.08
CA GLY A 231 -52.91 -0.03 17.54
C GLY A 231 -52.21 0.19 18.88
N ILE A 232 -51.06 0.83 18.85
CA ILE A 232 -50.40 1.43 20.01
C ILE A 232 -50.27 2.91 19.68
N ALA A 233 -50.81 3.77 20.54
CA ALA A 233 -50.79 5.21 20.32
C ALA A 233 -49.33 5.71 20.27
N ARG A 234 -49.02 6.53 19.27
CA ARG A 234 -47.75 7.26 19.24
C ARG A 234 -47.84 8.44 20.19
N GLU A 235 -47.00 8.47 21.21
CA GLU A 235 -46.51 9.75 21.71
C GLU A 235 -45.54 10.31 20.67
N GLU A 236 -45.88 11.47 20.10
CA GLU A 236 -45.06 12.12 19.08
C GLU A 236 -43.90 12.88 19.73
N CYS A 237 -42.69 12.33 19.67
CA CYS A 237 -41.48 13.15 19.77
C CYS A 237 -41.37 14.01 18.51
N LYS A 238 -42.03 15.18 18.51
CA LYS A 238 -41.99 16.20 17.46
C LYS A 238 -40.70 17.03 17.50
N ASP A 239 -39.56 16.36 17.44
CA ASP A 239 -38.32 17.02 17.01
C ASP A 239 -38.27 17.01 15.48
N ASN A 240 -38.57 18.18 14.89
CA ASN A 240 -38.46 18.42 13.45
C ASN A 240 -36.98 18.48 13.04
N LEU A 241 -36.31 17.32 12.99
CA LEU A 241 -35.05 17.13 12.28
C LEU A 241 -35.32 17.23 10.77
N VAL A 242 -35.41 18.46 10.26
CA VAL A 242 -35.57 18.76 8.83
C VAL A 242 -34.35 18.22 8.07
N ASP A 243 -34.59 17.38 7.08
CA ASP A 243 -33.54 16.83 6.19
C ASP A 243 -33.09 17.89 5.16
N ARG A 244 -32.40 18.91 5.66
CA ARG A 244 -31.82 20.03 4.88
C ARG A 244 -30.77 19.59 3.86
N ILE A 245 -30.35 18.32 3.92
CA ILE A 245 -29.35 17.73 3.05
C ILE A 245 -30.04 17.17 1.81
N SER A 246 -31.13 16.41 1.97
CA SER A 246 -31.98 16.00 0.85
C SER A 246 -32.70 17.18 0.17
N GLU A 247 -32.75 18.36 0.80
CA GLU A 247 -33.24 19.62 0.20
C GLU A 247 -32.22 20.31 -0.74
N LEU A 248 -30.95 19.88 -0.76
CA LEU A 248 -29.95 20.46 -1.66
C LEU A 248 -30.20 20.08 -3.14
N PRO A 249 -29.90 20.96 -4.10
CA PRO A 249 -29.89 20.64 -5.53
C PRO A 249 -29.08 19.37 -5.84
N GLN A 250 -29.59 18.57 -6.77
CA GLN A 250 -29.00 17.27 -7.14
C GLN A 250 -27.53 17.40 -7.58
N GLU A 251 -27.18 18.50 -8.21
CA GLU A 251 -25.84 18.83 -8.69
C GLU A 251 -24.84 18.95 -7.53
N LEU A 252 -25.25 19.58 -6.41
CA LEU A 252 -24.42 19.71 -5.21
C LEU A 252 -24.25 18.36 -4.51
N LEU A 253 -25.31 17.53 -4.47
CA LEU A 253 -25.23 16.20 -3.89
C LEU A 253 -24.34 15.26 -4.72
N VAL A 254 -24.41 15.34 -6.05
CA VAL A 254 -23.49 14.67 -6.97
C VAL A 254 -22.05 15.15 -6.78
N HIS A 255 -21.84 16.45 -6.55
CA HIS A 255 -20.51 16.99 -6.26
C HIS A 255 -19.94 16.49 -4.92
N VAL A 256 -20.74 16.43 -3.85
CA VAL A 256 -20.35 15.81 -2.58
C VAL A 256 -19.95 14.35 -2.79
N LEU A 257 -20.74 13.58 -3.55
CA LEU A 257 -20.42 12.18 -3.87
C LEU A 257 -19.17 12.01 -4.75
N SER A 258 -18.82 13.01 -5.58
CA SER A 258 -17.57 12.97 -6.37
C SER A 258 -16.29 13.03 -5.54
N SER A 259 -16.41 13.40 -4.26
CA SER A 259 -15.29 13.38 -3.30
C SER A 259 -15.15 12.05 -2.54
N LEU A 260 -16.06 11.08 -2.76
CA LEU A 260 -16.07 9.78 -2.09
C LEU A 260 -15.54 8.68 -3.02
N SER A 261 -15.10 7.56 -2.44
CA SER A 261 -14.86 6.34 -3.22
C SER A 261 -16.16 5.77 -3.81
N PHE A 262 -16.04 4.94 -4.84
CA PHE A 262 -17.21 4.26 -5.43
C PHE A 262 -17.99 3.42 -4.40
N GLU A 263 -17.31 2.74 -3.48
CA GLU A 263 -17.96 1.96 -2.42
C GLU A 263 -18.78 2.86 -1.47
N GLU A 264 -18.21 3.97 -1.00
CA GLU A 264 -18.88 4.92 -0.11
C GLU A 264 -20.05 5.62 -0.82
N ALA A 265 -19.86 6.01 -2.08
CA ALA A 265 -20.92 6.61 -2.90
C ALA A 265 -22.09 5.65 -3.11
N VAL A 266 -21.84 4.36 -3.36
CA VAL A 266 -22.89 3.34 -3.41
C VAL A 266 -23.49 3.07 -2.03
N ARG A 267 -22.71 3.05 -0.94
CA ARG A 267 -23.23 2.89 0.43
C ARG A 267 -24.17 4.04 0.83
N SER A 268 -23.95 5.26 0.34
CA SER A 268 -24.86 6.40 0.55
C SER A 268 -26.30 6.14 0.08
N SER A 269 -26.52 5.17 -0.82
CA SER A 269 -27.84 4.80 -1.34
C SER A 269 -28.87 4.36 -0.29
N VAL A 270 -28.43 4.05 0.94
CA VAL A 270 -29.29 3.69 2.07
C VAL A 270 -29.81 4.90 2.87
N ILE A 271 -29.26 6.10 2.67
CA ILE A 271 -29.57 7.30 3.46
C ILE A 271 -31.02 7.76 3.22
N SER A 272 -31.39 7.99 1.97
CA SER A 272 -32.75 8.43 1.60
C SER A 272 -33.13 7.98 0.19
N ARG A 273 -34.39 8.20 -0.21
CA ARG A 273 -34.87 7.89 -1.57
C ARG A 273 -34.13 8.70 -2.65
N ILE A 274 -33.65 9.89 -2.33
CA ILE A 274 -32.88 10.74 -3.24
C ILE A 274 -31.49 10.13 -3.42
N TRP A 275 -30.77 9.93 -2.31
CA TRP A 275 -29.41 9.36 -2.29
C TRP A 275 -29.28 7.99 -2.95
N ARG A 276 -30.36 7.19 -2.96
CA ARG A 276 -30.43 5.85 -3.58
C ARG A 276 -29.77 5.77 -4.96
N ASP A 277 -30.02 6.78 -5.78
CA ASP A 277 -29.70 6.77 -7.21
C ASP A 277 -28.65 7.83 -7.60
N LEU A 278 -28.25 8.73 -6.68
CA LEU A 278 -27.32 9.82 -6.99
C LEU A 278 -25.97 9.34 -7.52
N TRP A 279 -25.42 8.25 -6.96
CA TRP A 279 -24.14 7.68 -7.38
C TRP A 279 -24.10 7.32 -8.88
N LYS A 280 -25.27 7.09 -9.52
CA LYS A 280 -25.38 6.83 -10.96
C LYS A 280 -25.01 8.06 -11.82
N PHE A 281 -25.05 9.27 -11.24
CA PHE A 281 -24.81 10.55 -11.90
C PHE A 281 -23.44 11.16 -11.57
N VAL A 282 -22.56 10.41 -10.91
CA VAL A 282 -21.21 10.85 -10.53
C VAL A 282 -20.19 10.23 -11.49
N THR A 283 -19.29 11.03 -12.06
CA THR A 283 -18.11 10.50 -12.74
C THR A 283 -17.15 9.99 -11.65
N LEU A 284 -16.93 8.67 -11.61
CA LEU A 284 -16.14 8.00 -10.58
C LEU A 284 -15.14 7.03 -11.19
N SER A 285 -14.17 6.62 -10.35
CA SER A 285 -13.35 5.43 -10.57
C SER A 285 -14.12 4.21 -10.07
N LEU A 286 -14.67 3.41 -10.98
CA LEU A 286 -15.50 2.25 -10.69
C LEU A 286 -14.59 1.05 -10.34
N ASN A 287 -14.30 0.90 -9.05
CA ASN A 287 -13.45 -0.16 -8.55
C ASN A 287 -14.28 -1.37 -8.06
N PHE A 288 -14.16 -2.47 -8.78
CA PHE A 288 -14.78 -3.76 -8.49
C PHE A 288 -13.71 -4.76 -8.04
N ASP A 289 -13.24 -4.64 -6.80
CA ASP A 289 -12.25 -5.55 -6.21
C ASP A 289 -12.91 -6.64 -5.32
N ALA A 290 -12.99 -7.86 -5.83
CA ALA A 290 -13.48 -9.03 -5.12
C ALA A 290 -12.37 -9.89 -4.48
N SER A 291 -11.09 -9.49 -4.63
CA SER A 291 -9.93 -10.32 -4.27
C SER A 291 -9.95 -10.81 -2.81
N LYS A 292 -10.47 -9.97 -1.90
CA LYS A 292 -10.59 -10.25 -0.46
C LYS A 292 -11.88 -10.99 -0.09
N THR A 293 -12.94 -10.84 -0.89
CA THR A 293 -14.32 -11.19 -0.51
C THR A 293 -14.70 -12.63 -0.90
N LEU A 294 -14.08 -13.20 -1.94
CA LEU A 294 -14.45 -14.51 -2.51
C LEU A 294 -13.63 -15.70 -1.98
N MET A 295 -12.87 -15.50 -0.90
CA MET A 295 -11.92 -16.45 -0.31
C MET A 295 -12.53 -17.68 0.39
N SER A 296 -13.81 -18.03 0.14
CA SER A 296 -14.50 -19.10 0.88
C SER A 296 -15.25 -20.12 0.00
N ASN A 297 -14.92 -21.41 0.22
CA ASN A 297 -15.63 -22.62 -0.23
C ASN A 297 -15.78 -22.85 -1.75
N GLN A 298 -15.01 -23.83 -2.28
CA GLN A 298 -14.98 -24.21 -3.69
C GLN A 298 -16.37 -24.48 -4.30
N SER A 299 -17.26 -25.13 -3.56
CA SER A 299 -18.61 -25.52 -4.02
C SER A 299 -19.55 -24.33 -4.30
N LYS A 300 -19.23 -23.13 -3.80
CA LYS A 300 -20.03 -21.91 -4.03
C LYS A 300 -19.37 -20.90 -4.96
N LEU A 301 -18.10 -21.10 -5.36
CA LEU A 301 -17.33 -20.14 -6.16
C LEU A 301 -18.04 -19.71 -7.43
N LYS A 302 -18.63 -20.65 -8.20
CA LYS A 302 -19.37 -20.30 -9.42
C LYS A 302 -20.55 -19.35 -9.11
N LYS A 303 -21.41 -19.71 -8.16
CA LYS A 303 -22.56 -18.86 -7.77
C LYS A 303 -22.12 -17.47 -7.30
N HIS A 304 -20.98 -17.37 -6.60
CA HIS A 304 -20.43 -16.10 -6.20
C HIS A 304 -19.90 -15.27 -7.38
N ARG A 305 -19.19 -15.88 -8.34
CA ARG A 305 -18.78 -15.22 -9.60
C ARG A 305 -20.00 -14.75 -10.40
N ASP A 306 -21.00 -15.61 -10.59
CA ASP A 306 -22.21 -15.30 -11.35
C ASP A 306 -22.96 -14.09 -10.75
N GLY A 307 -23.14 -14.06 -9.42
CA GLY A 307 -23.76 -12.91 -8.74
C GLY A 307 -22.89 -11.64 -8.73
N TYR A 308 -21.57 -11.78 -8.83
CA TYR A 308 -20.64 -10.66 -8.96
C TYR A 308 -20.68 -10.06 -10.37
N VAL A 309 -20.73 -10.91 -11.39
CA VAL A 309 -20.91 -10.57 -12.80
C VAL A 309 -22.25 -9.84 -13.00
N GLU A 310 -23.35 -10.38 -12.47
CA GLU A 310 -24.67 -9.74 -12.49
C GLU A 310 -24.63 -8.34 -11.84
N TRP A 311 -23.93 -8.21 -10.71
CA TRP A 311 -23.77 -6.94 -10.01
C TRP A 311 -23.01 -5.90 -10.84
N ILE A 312 -21.85 -6.25 -11.41
CA ILE A 312 -21.08 -5.35 -12.29
C ILE A 312 -21.92 -4.94 -13.51
N THR A 313 -22.51 -5.92 -14.20
CA THR A 313 -23.39 -5.67 -15.36
C THR A 313 -24.53 -4.72 -15.00
N ARG A 314 -25.16 -4.87 -13.84
CA ARG A 314 -26.22 -3.97 -13.36
C ARG A 314 -25.70 -2.57 -13.05
N VAL A 315 -24.54 -2.44 -12.41
CA VAL A 315 -23.94 -1.12 -12.11
C VAL A 315 -23.60 -0.36 -13.39
N LEU A 316 -22.88 -0.99 -14.33
CA LEU A 316 -22.47 -0.35 -15.58
C LEU A 316 -23.67 0.07 -16.45
N ASN A 317 -24.72 -0.75 -16.52
CA ASN A 317 -25.95 -0.41 -17.25
C ASN A 317 -26.81 0.68 -16.56
N THR A 318 -26.71 0.84 -15.24
CA THR A 318 -27.48 1.87 -14.51
C THR A 318 -26.75 3.21 -14.42
N HIS A 319 -25.43 3.22 -14.55
CA HIS A 319 -24.58 4.41 -14.57
C HIS A 319 -24.94 5.37 -15.73
N LYS A 320 -25.22 6.64 -15.41
CA LYS A 320 -25.81 7.64 -16.31
C LYS A 320 -24.86 8.69 -16.86
N THR A 321 -23.71 8.96 -16.23
CA THR A 321 -22.78 9.95 -16.79
C THR A 321 -22.19 9.47 -18.13
N PRO A 322 -21.82 10.40 -19.03
CA PRO A 322 -21.18 10.08 -20.30
C PRO A 322 -19.70 9.69 -20.15
N THR A 323 -19.14 9.74 -18.93
CA THR A 323 -17.71 9.54 -18.66
C THR A 323 -17.50 8.63 -17.44
N ILE A 324 -16.57 7.68 -17.58
CA ILE A 324 -15.95 6.94 -16.48
C ILE A 324 -14.48 7.34 -16.46
N ASP A 325 -13.89 7.62 -15.29
CA ASP A 325 -12.44 7.88 -15.23
C ASP A 325 -11.63 6.59 -15.24
N GLU A 326 -12.09 5.60 -14.47
CA GLU A 326 -11.45 4.30 -14.34
C GLU A 326 -12.47 3.17 -14.21
N LEU A 327 -12.19 2.04 -14.85
CA LEU A 327 -12.84 0.76 -14.60
C LEU A 327 -11.78 -0.24 -14.13
N THR A 328 -11.94 -0.72 -12.90
CA THR A 328 -11.08 -1.75 -12.31
C THR A 328 -11.95 -2.97 -12.02
N VAL A 329 -11.59 -4.16 -12.53
CA VAL A 329 -12.26 -5.42 -12.20
C VAL A 329 -11.21 -6.43 -11.73
N ARG A 330 -11.18 -6.72 -10.42
CA ARG A 330 -10.30 -7.75 -9.83
C ARG A 330 -11.14 -8.90 -9.29
N CYS A 331 -11.23 -9.99 -10.04
CA CYS A 331 -12.02 -11.18 -9.69
C CYS A 331 -11.58 -12.39 -10.54
N ASP A 332 -11.50 -13.58 -9.94
CA ASP A 332 -11.23 -14.86 -10.63
C ASP A 332 -12.29 -15.21 -11.69
N LEU A 333 -12.19 -14.62 -12.88
CA LEU A 333 -13.06 -14.81 -14.05
C LEU A 333 -12.29 -15.46 -15.21
N ASN A 334 -12.98 -16.23 -16.04
CA ASN A 334 -12.42 -17.03 -17.13
C ASN A 334 -13.23 -16.82 -18.43
N TYR A 335 -12.84 -17.53 -19.50
CA TYR A 335 -13.50 -17.47 -20.82
C TYR A 335 -15.02 -17.69 -20.80
N TRP A 336 -15.58 -18.33 -19.76
CA TRP A 336 -17.02 -18.48 -19.59
C TRP A 336 -17.75 -17.14 -19.43
N TYR A 337 -17.05 -16.09 -19.01
CA TYR A 337 -17.58 -14.73 -18.81
C TYR A 337 -17.12 -13.76 -19.91
N THR A 338 -16.54 -14.24 -21.02
CA THR A 338 -16.05 -13.38 -22.12
C THR A 338 -17.12 -12.42 -22.65
N TYR A 339 -18.37 -12.87 -22.76
CA TYR A 339 -19.47 -12.02 -23.19
C TYR A 339 -19.70 -10.83 -22.24
N ASP A 340 -19.82 -11.09 -20.93
CA ASP A 340 -20.01 -10.04 -19.93
C ASP A 340 -18.79 -9.10 -19.87
N ILE A 341 -17.57 -9.65 -19.88
CA ILE A 341 -16.33 -8.86 -19.80
C ILE A 341 -16.18 -7.96 -21.04
N ASN A 342 -16.35 -8.50 -22.26
CA ASN A 342 -16.37 -7.69 -23.49
C ASN A 342 -17.42 -6.58 -23.38
N ARG A 343 -18.62 -6.91 -22.91
CA ARG A 343 -19.70 -5.93 -22.77
C ARG A 343 -19.37 -4.83 -21.75
N TRP A 344 -18.66 -5.14 -20.67
CA TRP A 344 -18.19 -4.14 -19.71
C TRP A 344 -17.15 -3.19 -20.32
N ILE A 345 -16.21 -3.75 -21.09
CA ILE A 345 -15.17 -2.98 -21.79
C ILE A 345 -15.82 -2.08 -22.84
N GLU A 346 -16.72 -2.58 -23.68
CA GLU A 346 -17.51 -1.78 -24.62
C GLU A 346 -18.20 -0.59 -23.95
N LEU A 347 -18.92 -0.83 -22.85
CA LEU A 347 -19.63 0.21 -22.11
C LEU A 347 -18.68 1.25 -21.50
N ALA A 348 -17.51 0.83 -21.04
CA ALA A 348 -16.47 1.73 -20.52
C ALA A 348 -15.82 2.56 -21.64
N LEU A 349 -15.53 1.96 -22.79
CA LEU A 349 -15.03 2.65 -23.98
C LEU A 349 -16.03 3.67 -24.52
N MET A 350 -17.32 3.30 -24.63
CA MET A 350 -18.41 4.25 -24.98
C MET A 350 -18.52 5.41 -23.98
N LYS A 351 -18.12 5.19 -22.72
CA LYS A 351 -18.02 6.21 -21.66
C LYS A 351 -16.60 6.77 -21.51
N LYS A 352 -15.77 6.71 -22.57
CA LYS A 352 -14.46 7.39 -22.67
C LYS A 352 -13.52 7.11 -21.50
N VAL A 353 -13.49 5.85 -21.04
CA VAL A 353 -12.66 5.43 -19.91
C VAL A 353 -11.19 5.77 -20.13
N LYS A 354 -10.52 6.31 -19.09
CA LYS A 354 -9.11 6.71 -19.15
C LYS A 354 -8.19 5.63 -18.59
N ARG A 355 -8.62 4.88 -17.58
CA ARG A 355 -7.86 3.78 -16.97
C ARG A 355 -8.68 2.49 -16.99
N LEU A 356 -8.12 1.43 -17.57
CA LEU A 356 -8.73 0.11 -17.59
C LEU A 356 -7.81 -0.89 -16.90
N GLU A 357 -8.26 -1.47 -15.78
CA GLU A 357 -7.57 -2.56 -15.10
C GLU A 357 -8.46 -3.81 -15.05
N LEU A 358 -7.94 -4.93 -15.55
CA LEU A 358 -8.54 -6.25 -15.46
C LEU A 358 -7.53 -7.18 -14.77
N ASP A 359 -7.89 -7.72 -13.60
CA ASP A 359 -7.09 -8.74 -12.90
C ASP A 359 -7.94 -9.98 -12.61
N PHE A 360 -7.66 -11.05 -13.35
CA PHE A 360 -8.42 -12.28 -13.29
C PHE A 360 -7.68 -13.43 -12.59
N LYS A 361 -6.80 -13.09 -11.63
CA LYS A 361 -6.01 -14.03 -10.82
C LYS A 361 -6.85 -15.19 -10.26
N PRO A 362 -6.48 -16.45 -10.51
CA PRO A 362 -7.18 -17.62 -9.95
C PRO A 362 -7.04 -17.73 -8.42
N TYR A 363 -8.15 -17.82 -7.68
CA TYR A 363 -8.13 -17.85 -6.20
C TYR A 363 -7.37 -19.04 -5.61
N MET A 364 -7.31 -20.16 -6.32
CA MET A 364 -6.74 -21.41 -5.82
C MET A 364 -5.23 -21.57 -6.08
N LEU A 365 -4.60 -20.61 -6.78
CA LEU A 365 -3.22 -20.69 -7.29
C LEU A 365 -2.92 -21.94 -8.15
N LYS A 366 -3.95 -22.65 -8.61
CA LYS A 366 -3.81 -23.59 -9.72
C LYS A 366 -3.78 -22.75 -11.00
N GLN A 367 -2.64 -22.75 -11.67
CA GLN A 367 -2.52 -22.23 -13.03
C GLN A 367 -3.62 -22.87 -13.87
N ARG A 368 -4.42 -22.05 -14.55
CA ARG A 368 -5.38 -22.56 -15.53
C ARG A 368 -4.64 -22.96 -16.80
N ARG A 369 -5.26 -23.78 -17.64
CA ARG A 369 -4.70 -24.16 -18.95
C ARG A 369 -4.79 -22.98 -19.94
N ALA A 370 -3.97 -22.97 -20.98
CA ALA A 370 -4.15 -22.04 -22.10
C ALA A 370 -5.57 -22.19 -22.67
N GLY A 371 -6.22 -21.07 -23.04
CA GLY A 371 -7.63 -21.04 -23.43
C GLY A 371 -8.65 -21.14 -22.28
N GLU A 372 -8.23 -21.38 -21.02
CA GLU A 372 -9.11 -21.25 -19.85
C GLU A 372 -9.11 -19.81 -19.27
N TYR A 373 -8.39 -18.88 -19.88
CA TYR A 373 -8.33 -17.47 -19.50
C TYR A 373 -9.29 -16.63 -20.35
N TYR A 374 -9.61 -15.42 -19.87
CA TYR A 374 -10.30 -14.46 -20.72
C TYR A 374 -9.32 -13.91 -21.75
N TRP A 375 -9.71 -13.94 -23.03
CA TRP A 375 -8.96 -13.38 -24.15
C TRP A 375 -9.50 -12.00 -24.50
N PHE A 376 -8.62 -11.00 -24.55
CA PHE A 376 -8.98 -9.65 -24.99
C PHE A 376 -8.92 -9.62 -26.52
N GLY A 377 -10.10 -9.66 -27.15
CA GLY A 377 -10.20 -9.73 -28.61
C GLY A 377 -9.84 -8.41 -29.33
N PRO A 378 -9.22 -8.47 -30.52
CA PRO A 378 -8.83 -7.28 -31.29
C PRO A 378 -10.02 -6.44 -31.77
N GLU A 379 -11.25 -6.98 -31.77
CA GLU A 379 -12.47 -6.24 -32.07
C GLU A 379 -12.71 -5.07 -31.08
N LEU A 380 -12.27 -5.21 -29.83
CA LEU A 380 -12.34 -4.13 -28.84
C LEU A 380 -11.40 -2.97 -29.20
N CYS A 381 -10.28 -3.27 -29.87
CA CYS A 381 -9.32 -2.28 -30.36
C CYS A 381 -9.83 -1.45 -31.54
N ALA A 382 -10.91 -1.88 -32.21
CA ALA A 382 -11.53 -1.14 -33.32
C ALA A 382 -12.46 0.00 -32.86
N SER A 383 -12.72 0.13 -31.55
CA SER A 383 -13.57 1.18 -31.00
C SER A 383 -12.94 2.56 -31.18
N SER A 384 -13.67 3.48 -31.84
CA SER A 384 -13.20 4.86 -32.04
C SER A 384 -12.90 5.62 -30.74
N GLU A 385 -13.44 5.18 -29.60
CA GLU A 385 -13.28 5.83 -28.30
C GLU A 385 -12.09 5.27 -27.49
N ILE A 386 -11.41 4.22 -27.98
CA ILE A 386 -10.23 3.65 -27.32
C ILE A 386 -9.08 4.66 -27.17
N LYS A 387 -9.04 5.65 -28.06
CA LYS A 387 -8.11 6.79 -28.05
C LYS A 387 -8.05 7.60 -26.75
N PHE A 388 -9.06 7.46 -25.87
CA PHE A 388 -9.10 8.13 -24.57
C PHE A 388 -8.36 7.38 -23.45
N LEU A 389 -7.92 6.14 -23.69
CA LEU A 389 -7.13 5.38 -22.72
C LEU A 389 -5.76 6.02 -22.50
N THR A 390 -5.43 6.12 -21.21
CA THR A 390 -4.16 6.64 -20.66
C THR A 390 -3.41 5.58 -19.86
N SER A 391 -4.11 4.58 -19.32
CA SER A 391 -3.51 3.46 -18.60
C SER A 391 -4.26 2.17 -18.90
N ILE A 392 -3.53 1.12 -19.27
CA ILE A 392 -4.03 -0.25 -19.45
C ILE A 392 -3.24 -1.16 -18.52
N CYS A 393 -3.96 -1.93 -17.69
CA CYS A 393 -3.38 -2.91 -16.78
C CYS A 393 -4.12 -4.24 -16.92
N PHE A 394 -3.46 -5.23 -17.53
CA PHE A 394 -3.99 -6.57 -17.75
C PHE A 394 -3.20 -7.58 -16.92
N LYS A 395 -3.88 -8.32 -16.05
CA LYS A 395 -3.27 -9.36 -15.20
C LYS A 395 -4.07 -10.65 -15.33
N HIS A 396 -3.43 -11.75 -15.70
CA HIS A 396 -4.10 -13.03 -15.99
C HIS A 396 -5.14 -12.92 -17.12
N VAL A 397 -4.88 -12.06 -18.09
CA VAL A 397 -5.67 -11.86 -19.32
C VAL A 397 -4.81 -12.31 -20.50
N GLU A 398 -5.42 -13.05 -21.42
CA GLU A 398 -4.75 -13.52 -22.64
C GLU A 398 -4.78 -12.40 -23.70
N VAL A 399 -3.61 -11.91 -24.08
CA VAL A 399 -3.39 -10.89 -25.11
C VAL A 399 -2.28 -11.34 -26.06
N SER A 400 -2.45 -11.14 -27.37
CA SER A 400 -1.47 -11.51 -28.41
C SER A 400 -0.67 -10.30 -28.92
N ASP A 401 0.40 -10.56 -29.69
CA ASP A 401 1.24 -9.53 -30.32
C ASP A 401 0.36 -8.48 -31.06
N GLN A 402 -0.57 -8.94 -31.92
CA GLN A 402 -1.48 -8.08 -32.69
C GLN A 402 -2.36 -7.17 -31.81
N VAL A 403 -2.81 -7.66 -30.64
CA VAL A 403 -3.65 -6.88 -29.72
C VAL A 403 -2.84 -5.74 -29.13
N LEU A 404 -1.60 -5.99 -28.70
CA LEU A 404 -0.74 -4.94 -28.14
C LEU A 404 -0.33 -3.91 -29.19
N GLU A 405 0.00 -4.33 -30.42
CA GLU A 405 0.24 -3.41 -31.55
C GLU A 405 -1.00 -2.54 -31.86
N SER A 406 -2.20 -3.13 -31.81
CA SER A 406 -3.46 -2.41 -32.02
C SER A 406 -3.75 -1.39 -30.91
N LEU A 407 -3.45 -1.73 -29.65
CA LEU A 407 -3.57 -0.80 -28.53
C LEU A 407 -2.57 0.35 -28.62
N LEU A 408 -1.30 0.05 -28.94
CA LEU A 408 -0.25 1.06 -29.07
C LEU A 408 -0.50 2.03 -30.23
N SER A 409 -1.04 1.53 -31.36
CA SER A 409 -1.39 2.38 -32.51
C SER A 409 -2.67 3.20 -32.32
N ASN A 410 -3.70 2.64 -31.67
CA ASN A 410 -5.00 3.31 -31.52
C ASN A 410 -5.15 4.16 -30.24
N CYS A 411 -4.21 4.08 -29.28
CA CYS A 411 -4.25 4.83 -28.02
C CYS A 411 -3.15 5.92 -27.94
N PRO A 412 -3.27 7.07 -28.63
CA PRO A 412 -2.24 8.12 -28.64
C PRO A 412 -2.04 8.84 -27.29
N LEU A 413 -2.94 8.63 -26.33
CA LEU A 413 -2.84 9.17 -24.97
C LEU A 413 -2.29 8.16 -23.95
N LEU A 414 -1.92 6.95 -24.38
CA LEU A 414 -1.46 5.89 -23.48
C LEU A 414 -0.12 6.26 -22.83
N GLU A 415 -0.14 6.41 -21.51
CA GLU A 415 1.03 6.71 -20.67
C GLU A 415 1.55 5.45 -19.95
N THR A 416 0.66 4.49 -19.65
CA THR A 416 1.01 3.24 -18.94
C THR A 416 0.45 2.01 -19.66
N LEU A 417 1.32 1.05 -19.97
CA LEU A 417 0.95 -0.29 -20.41
C LEU A 417 1.56 -1.32 -19.45
N HIS A 418 0.70 -2.05 -18.74
CA HIS A 418 1.07 -3.15 -17.86
C HIS A 418 0.38 -4.44 -18.33
N VAL A 419 1.15 -5.45 -18.69
CA VAL A 419 0.67 -6.81 -18.96
C VAL A 419 1.40 -7.76 -18.01
N SER A 420 0.66 -8.52 -17.20
CA SER A 420 1.27 -9.56 -16.36
C SER A 420 0.53 -10.89 -16.38
N HIS A 421 1.28 -11.97 -16.19
CA HIS A 421 0.76 -13.34 -16.14
C HIS A 421 -0.11 -13.68 -17.37
N SER A 422 0.23 -13.15 -18.55
CA SER A 422 -0.48 -13.46 -19.79
C SER A 422 -0.09 -14.88 -20.25
N PRO A 423 -1.05 -15.79 -20.43
CA PRO A 423 -0.80 -17.17 -20.85
C PRO A 423 -0.62 -17.31 -22.37
N SER A 424 -0.72 -16.22 -23.15
CA SER A 424 -0.83 -16.29 -24.60
C SER A 424 0.44 -16.83 -25.25
N VAL A 425 0.29 -17.89 -26.03
CA VAL A 425 1.34 -18.44 -26.91
C VAL A 425 1.59 -17.56 -28.14
N GLU A 426 0.67 -16.64 -28.44
CA GLU A 426 0.76 -15.67 -29.54
C GLU A 426 1.40 -14.34 -29.10
N LEU A 427 1.83 -14.24 -27.84
CA LEU A 427 2.57 -13.09 -27.31
C LEU A 427 4.07 -13.40 -27.35
N THR A 428 4.66 -13.25 -28.53
CA THR A 428 6.05 -13.63 -28.83
C THR A 428 6.98 -12.45 -29.07
N LYS A 429 6.44 -11.33 -29.55
CA LYS A 429 7.17 -10.13 -29.98
C LYS A 429 6.41 -8.87 -29.59
N LEU A 430 6.99 -8.08 -28.69
CA LEU A 430 6.46 -6.77 -28.36
C LEU A 430 7.24 -5.68 -29.11
N ASN A 431 6.57 -5.00 -30.05
CA ASN A 431 7.12 -3.83 -30.73
C ASN A 431 6.40 -2.55 -30.27
N VAL A 432 7.14 -1.69 -29.56
CA VAL A 432 6.65 -0.40 -29.05
C VAL A 432 7.24 0.73 -29.89
N CYS A 433 6.81 0.83 -31.14
CA CYS A 433 7.22 1.89 -32.06
C CYS A 433 6.08 2.84 -32.40
N GLY A 434 6.27 4.13 -32.13
CA GLY A 434 5.33 5.17 -32.57
C GLY A 434 5.76 6.58 -32.16
N SER A 435 5.97 7.46 -33.13
CA SER A 435 6.39 8.86 -32.89
C SER A 435 5.39 9.69 -32.09
N SER A 436 4.12 9.26 -32.03
CA SER A 436 3.05 9.91 -31.27
C SER A 436 2.81 9.31 -29.88
N LEU A 437 3.56 8.28 -29.47
CA LEU A 437 3.37 7.61 -28.18
C LEU A 437 3.74 8.52 -27.00
N ARG A 438 2.81 8.61 -26.04
CA ARG A 438 3.01 9.28 -24.73
C ARG A 438 3.44 8.32 -23.63
N LEU A 439 3.84 7.11 -24.00
CA LEU A 439 4.15 6.03 -23.07
C LEU A 439 5.32 6.41 -22.16
N LYS A 440 5.05 6.41 -20.84
CA LYS A 440 6.00 6.68 -19.75
C LYS A 440 6.38 5.41 -19.00
N HIS A 441 5.47 4.45 -18.92
CA HIS A 441 5.59 3.25 -18.10
C HIS A 441 5.23 2.00 -18.92
N LEU A 442 6.19 1.10 -19.11
CA LEU A 442 6.00 -0.19 -19.77
C LEU A 442 6.39 -1.31 -18.80
N HIS A 443 5.42 -2.14 -18.42
CA HIS A 443 5.60 -3.21 -17.43
C HIS A 443 5.10 -4.55 -17.99
N ILE A 444 6.02 -5.49 -18.20
CA ILE A 444 5.73 -6.80 -18.78
C ILE A 444 6.27 -7.87 -17.83
N SER A 445 5.39 -8.58 -17.11
CA SER A 445 5.82 -9.54 -16.07
C SER A 445 5.14 -10.91 -16.16
N PHE A 446 5.86 -12.01 -15.90
CA PHE A 446 5.36 -13.40 -15.96
C PHE A 446 4.68 -13.77 -17.30
N CYS A 447 5.20 -13.26 -18.42
CA CYS A 447 4.71 -13.52 -19.77
C CYS A 447 5.66 -14.47 -20.50
N ASN A 448 5.35 -15.77 -20.46
CA ASN A 448 6.33 -16.85 -20.67
C ASN A 448 6.72 -17.15 -22.14
N PHE A 449 6.06 -16.52 -23.12
CA PHE A 449 6.30 -16.78 -24.55
C PHE A 449 7.00 -15.65 -25.29
N ILE A 450 7.23 -14.50 -24.64
CA ILE A 450 7.91 -13.36 -25.24
C ILE A 450 9.39 -13.71 -25.47
N ARG A 451 9.86 -13.50 -26.70
CA ARG A 451 11.26 -13.74 -27.12
C ARG A 451 11.96 -12.48 -27.63
N SER A 452 11.20 -11.50 -28.11
CA SER A 452 11.71 -10.23 -28.62
C SER A 452 10.95 -9.05 -28.02
N ILE A 453 11.69 -8.02 -27.60
CA ILE A 453 11.12 -6.71 -27.24
C ILE A 453 11.93 -5.61 -27.92
N GLU A 454 11.26 -4.79 -28.71
CA GLU A 454 11.82 -3.61 -29.36
C GLU A 454 11.02 -2.38 -28.93
N VAL A 455 11.71 -1.35 -28.42
CA VAL A 455 11.08 -0.14 -27.89
C VAL A 455 11.68 1.10 -28.55
N TYR A 456 10.82 1.95 -29.10
CA TYR A 456 11.11 3.31 -29.53
C TYR A 456 10.09 4.25 -28.88
N ALA A 457 10.43 4.75 -27.68
CA ALA A 457 9.51 5.52 -26.83
C ALA A 457 10.24 6.71 -26.17
N PRO A 458 10.21 7.91 -26.77
CA PRO A 458 11.03 9.04 -26.32
C PRO A 458 10.63 9.62 -24.96
N ASN A 459 9.41 9.32 -24.51
CA ASN A 459 8.84 9.74 -23.22
C ASN A 459 8.91 8.65 -22.14
N LEU A 460 9.52 7.50 -22.43
CA LEU A 460 9.58 6.38 -21.49
C LEU A 460 10.47 6.75 -20.29
N VAL A 461 9.91 6.63 -19.08
CA VAL A 461 10.57 6.90 -17.80
C VAL A 461 10.91 5.59 -17.08
N SER A 462 10.03 4.59 -17.19
CA SER A 462 10.15 3.28 -16.52
C SER A 462 9.94 2.13 -17.48
N PHE A 463 10.82 1.14 -17.41
CA PHE A 463 10.74 -0.14 -18.12
C PHE A 463 10.89 -1.30 -17.14
N GLU A 464 9.94 -2.23 -17.14
CA GLU A 464 10.01 -3.48 -16.38
C GLU A 464 9.81 -4.67 -17.31
N TYR A 465 10.74 -5.62 -17.25
CA TYR A 465 10.59 -6.95 -17.82
C TYR A 465 10.96 -8.05 -16.82
N SER A 466 10.04 -8.94 -16.50
CA SER A 466 10.31 -10.17 -15.76
C SER A 466 9.58 -11.33 -16.45
N GLY A 467 10.27 -12.32 -17.03
CA GLY A 467 9.58 -13.28 -17.91
C GLY A 467 10.34 -14.56 -18.17
N ASP A 468 10.12 -15.21 -19.32
CA ASP A 468 11.00 -16.27 -19.82
C ASP A 468 12.15 -15.68 -20.69
N ARG A 469 13.13 -16.49 -21.07
CA ARG A 469 14.35 -16.02 -21.74
C ARG A 469 14.05 -15.20 -23.00
N LEU A 470 14.39 -13.91 -22.95
CA LEU A 470 14.48 -13.05 -24.14
C LEU A 470 15.72 -13.40 -24.97
N TRP A 471 15.55 -13.49 -26.28
CA TRP A 471 16.65 -13.58 -27.25
C TRP A 471 17.01 -12.22 -27.82
N HIS A 472 16.07 -11.26 -27.79
CA HIS A 472 16.28 -9.91 -28.29
C HIS A 472 15.60 -8.87 -27.39
N LEU A 473 16.35 -7.84 -26.99
CA LEU A 473 15.86 -6.69 -26.24
C LEU A 473 16.60 -5.45 -26.71
N VAL A 474 15.89 -4.50 -27.31
CA VAL A 474 16.44 -3.25 -27.85
C VAL A 474 15.60 -2.06 -27.38
N LEU A 475 16.24 -1.11 -26.71
CA LEU A 475 15.62 0.11 -26.19
C LEU A 475 16.08 1.34 -26.99
N SER A 476 15.66 1.44 -28.24
CA SER A 476 16.02 2.53 -29.15
C SER A 476 15.46 3.88 -28.69
N TYR A 477 16.33 4.90 -28.57
CA TYR A 477 15.95 6.29 -28.33
C TYR A 477 14.97 6.50 -27.14
N VAL A 478 15.43 6.11 -25.95
CA VAL A 478 14.71 6.28 -24.66
C VAL A 478 15.43 7.29 -23.73
N PRO A 479 15.55 8.58 -24.10
CA PRO A 479 16.38 9.55 -23.38
C PRO A 479 15.85 9.92 -21.98
N GLN A 480 14.60 9.61 -21.66
CA GLN A 480 13.98 9.90 -20.35
C GLN A 480 14.00 8.71 -19.38
N LEU A 481 14.49 7.53 -19.82
CA LEU A 481 14.42 6.29 -19.05
C LEU A 481 15.34 6.36 -17.82
N ARG A 482 14.76 6.26 -16.63
CA ARG A 482 15.46 6.35 -15.34
C ARG A 482 15.33 5.10 -14.51
N ASP A 483 14.22 4.38 -14.67
CA ASP A 483 13.85 3.22 -13.90
C ASP A 483 13.86 1.98 -14.81
N VAL A 484 14.75 1.03 -14.53
CA VAL A 484 14.77 -0.26 -15.21
C VAL A 484 14.63 -1.37 -14.19
N SER A 485 13.67 -2.26 -14.40
CA SER A 485 13.57 -3.55 -13.71
C SER A 485 13.73 -4.66 -14.74
N TYR A 486 14.65 -5.60 -14.49
CA TYR A 486 14.88 -6.74 -15.38
C TYR A 486 15.12 -8.02 -14.60
N GLY A 487 14.44 -9.11 -14.93
CA GLY A 487 14.74 -10.36 -14.26
C GLY A 487 13.92 -11.59 -14.60
N VAL A 488 14.00 -12.57 -13.69
CA VAL A 488 13.44 -13.92 -13.84
C VAL A 488 12.39 -14.18 -12.75
N PRO A 489 11.19 -14.66 -13.12
CA PRO A 489 10.25 -15.31 -12.22
C PRO A 489 10.87 -16.43 -11.39
N TRP A 490 10.41 -16.55 -10.14
CA TRP A 490 10.84 -17.55 -9.17
C TRP A 490 10.49 -19.01 -9.54
N ASP A 491 9.71 -19.25 -10.60
CA ASP A 491 9.22 -20.57 -11.02
C ASP A 491 9.86 -21.12 -12.32
N ILE A 492 10.70 -20.35 -13.01
CA ILE A 492 11.39 -20.79 -14.24
C ILE A 492 12.69 -21.54 -13.90
N ILE A 493 13.05 -22.58 -14.65
CA ILE A 493 14.16 -23.49 -14.32
C ILE A 493 15.51 -23.10 -14.99
N GLU A 494 15.51 -22.40 -16.13
CA GLU A 494 16.75 -22.11 -16.87
C GLU A 494 17.64 -20.98 -16.28
N ASP A 495 18.96 -21.08 -16.48
CA ASP A 495 19.94 -20.15 -15.88
C ASP A 495 20.48 -19.06 -16.82
N ASN A 496 20.41 -19.25 -18.15
CA ASN A 496 21.03 -18.35 -19.15
C ASN A 496 20.20 -17.09 -19.48
N PHE A 497 19.55 -16.50 -18.47
CA PHE A 497 18.52 -15.49 -18.67
C PHE A 497 19.07 -14.09 -18.97
N LEU A 498 20.13 -13.69 -18.26
CA LEU A 498 20.70 -12.35 -18.35
C LEU A 498 21.49 -12.10 -19.64
N GLN A 499 21.36 -12.95 -20.67
CA GLN A 499 22.10 -12.79 -21.93
C GLN A 499 21.77 -11.48 -22.66
N ALA A 500 20.50 -11.04 -22.61
CA ALA A 500 20.06 -9.76 -23.18
C ALA A 500 20.27 -8.55 -22.25
N PHE A 501 20.58 -8.79 -20.96
CA PHE A 501 20.63 -7.75 -19.93
C PHE A 501 21.75 -6.71 -20.12
N PRO A 502 23.02 -7.08 -20.42
CA PRO A 502 24.05 -6.10 -20.73
C PRO A 502 23.73 -5.22 -21.95
N ALA A 503 23.07 -5.78 -22.98
CA ALA A 503 22.67 -5.03 -24.18
C ALA A 503 21.55 -4.01 -23.87
N CYS A 504 20.57 -4.42 -23.06
CA CYS A 504 19.55 -3.51 -22.51
C CYS A 504 20.20 -2.33 -21.78
N LEU A 505 21.04 -2.61 -20.77
CA LEU A 505 21.74 -1.59 -20.00
C LEU A 505 22.58 -0.66 -20.88
N THR A 506 23.32 -1.21 -21.85
CA THR A 506 24.20 -0.44 -22.76
C THR A 506 23.46 0.70 -23.48
N THR A 507 22.16 0.56 -23.73
CA THR A 507 21.36 1.56 -24.44
C THR A 507 20.81 2.66 -23.54
N CYS A 508 20.81 2.47 -22.21
CA CYS A 508 20.29 3.43 -21.23
C CYS A 508 21.28 3.88 -20.13
N VAL A 509 22.54 3.43 -20.20
CA VAL A 509 23.65 3.73 -19.28
C VAL A 509 23.66 5.17 -18.75
N SER A 510 23.55 6.15 -19.65
CA SER A 510 23.75 7.56 -19.32
C SER A 510 22.58 8.19 -18.53
N GLN A 511 21.39 7.61 -18.58
CA GLN A 511 20.17 8.18 -17.99
C GLN A 511 19.59 7.35 -16.84
N LEU A 512 20.06 6.10 -16.67
CA LEU A 512 19.62 5.18 -15.63
C LEU A 512 19.97 5.70 -14.22
N VAL A 513 18.96 5.73 -13.33
CA VAL A 513 19.08 6.20 -11.93
C VAL A 513 18.71 5.09 -10.95
N ASN A 514 17.69 4.29 -11.28
CA ASN A 514 17.18 3.18 -10.49
C ASN A 514 17.27 1.89 -11.31
N LEU A 515 17.88 0.85 -10.76
CA LEU A 515 17.97 -0.48 -11.36
C LEU A 515 17.46 -1.52 -10.36
N SER A 516 16.46 -2.31 -10.76
CA SER A 516 16.12 -3.56 -10.08
C SER A 516 16.53 -4.74 -10.95
N VAL A 517 17.14 -5.77 -10.35
CA VAL A 517 17.53 -7.00 -11.04
C VAL A 517 16.99 -8.20 -10.26
N GLN A 518 16.18 -9.04 -10.91
CA GLN A 518 15.65 -10.27 -10.31
C GLN A 518 16.34 -11.49 -10.93
N PHE A 519 16.97 -12.36 -10.15
CA PHE A 519 17.72 -13.51 -10.67
C PHE A 519 17.84 -14.63 -9.63
N LYS A 520 18.45 -15.76 -10.03
CA LYS A 520 18.63 -16.91 -9.15
C LYS A 520 20.00 -16.88 -8.47
N TYR A 521 20.11 -17.52 -7.32
CA TYR A 521 21.36 -17.66 -6.56
C TYR A 521 22.58 -18.23 -7.34
N ARG A 522 22.37 -18.87 -8.49
CA ARG A 522 23.41 -19.37 -9.39
C ARG A 522 23.77 -18.47 -10.55
N THR A 523 22.92 -17.52 -10.94
CA THR A 523 23.10 -16.77 -12.19
C THR A 523 24.36 -15.91 -12.10
N GLU A 524 25.33 -16.19 -12.97
CA GLU A 524 26.48 -15.32 -13.15
C GLU A 524 26.03 -14.10 -13.97
N ILE A 525 26.07 -12.92 -13.34
CA ILE A 525 25.81 -11.66 -14.02
C ILE A 525 26.95 -11.40 -15.01
N LEU A 526 26.61 -11.36 -16.30
CA LEU A 526 27.55 -11.06 -17.38
C LEU A 526 28.16 -9.66 -17.19
N PRO A 527 29.39 -9.40 -17.68
CA PRO A 527 30.03 -8.10 -17.59
C PRO A 527 29.12 -6.97 -18.08
N CYS A 528 28.75 -6.08 -17.14
CA CYS A 528 27.87 -4.95 -17.41
C CYS A 528 28.68 -3.70 -17.76
N PRO A 529 28.12 -2.76 -18.55
CA PRO A 529 28.73 -1.45 -18.74
C PRO A 529 28.82 -0.69 -17.41
N THR A 530 29.77 0.23 -17.29
CA THR A 530 29.79 1.21 -16.19
C THR A 530 28.48 1.99 -16.17
N LEU A 531 27.83 2.12 -15.01
CA LEU A 531 26.54 2.80 -14.82
C LEU A 531 26.78 4.13 -14.07
N PRO A 532 27.18 5.21 -14.77
CA PRO A 532 27.77 6.40 -14.15
C PRO A 532 26.78 7.20 -13.29
N ASN A 533 25.48 7.12 -13.57
CA ASN A 533 24.42 7.88 -12.91
C ASN A 533 23.50 7.05 -12.01
N LEU A 534 23.79 5.74 -11.85
CA LEU A 534 23.00 4.86 -10.99
C LEU A 534 23.15 5.27 -9.53
N ARG A 535 22.02 5.47 -8.85
CA ARG A 535 21.96 5.87 -7.43
C ARG A 535 21.31 4.82 -6.54
N TYR A 536 20.40 4.03 -7.09
CA TYR A 536 19.66 3.01 -6.36
C TYR A 536 19.72 1.70 -7.11
N LEU A 537 20.28 0.67 -6.47
CA LEU A 537 20.34 -0.69 -6.98
C LEU A 537 19.58 -1.62 -6.04
N THR A 538 18.56 -2.30 -6.55
CA THR A 538 17.84 -3.37 -5.87
C THR A 538 18.16 -4.69 -6.57
N CYS A 539 18.40 -5.74 -5.79
CA CYS A 539 18.68 -7.07 -6.30
C CYS A 539 17.83 -8.10 -5.56
N GLU A 540 16.89 -8.71 -6.27
CA GLU A 540 15.99 -9.75 -5.77
C GLU A 540 16.58 -11.11 -6.18
N VAL A 541 16.92 -11.95 -5.20
CA VAL A 541 17.68 -13.19 -5.40
C VAL A 541 16.89 -14.37 -4.87
N HIS A 542 16.41 -15.23 -5.77
CA HIS A 542 15.56 -16.38 -5.44
C HIS A 542 16.38 -17.68 -5.36
N GLU A 543 16.09 -18.56 -4.37
CA GLU A 543 16.73 -19.88 -4.20
C GLU A 543 15.70 -21.03 -4.23
N PHE A 544 16.01 -22.09 -4.98
CA PHE A 544 15.21 -23.32 -5.08
C PHE A 544 16.06 -24.57 -4.74
N GLU A 545 15.40 -25.62 -4.26
CA GLU A 545 15.91 -26.90 -3.73
C GLU A 545 17.36 -27.37 -4.02
N HIS A 546 18.08 -27.73 -2.94
CA HIS A 546 19.21 -28.70 -2.91
C HIS A 546 20.52 -28.33 -3.65
N GLU A 547 20.82 -27.05 -3.84
CA GLU A 547 21.96 -26.64 -4.67
C GLU A 547 23.20 -26.20 -3.86
N LYS A 548 24.36 -26.83 -4.13
CA LYS A 548 25.57 -26.73 -3.27
C LYS A 548 26.51 -25.54 -3.55
N GLU A 549 26.26 -24.73 -4.58
CA GLU A 549 27.14 -23.64 -5.02
C GLU A 549 26.38 -22.33 -5.18
N ARG A 550 26.92 -21.25 -4.60
CA ARG A 550 26.28 -19.92 -4.50
C ARG A 550 27.14 -18.82 -5.15
N LYS A 551 27.37 -18.93 -6.46
CA LYS A 551 28.21 -17.98 -7.23
C LYS A 551 27.52 -16.63 -7.52
N GLY A 552 26.19 -16.60 -7.57
CA GLY A 552 25.42 -15.42 -7.98
C GLY A 552 25.55 -14.19 -7.06
N LEU A 553 25.70 -14.37 -5.74
CA LEU A 553 25.84 -13.23 -4.82
C LEU A 553 27.17 -12.47 -4.96
N LEU A 554 28.26 -13.13 -5.38
CA LEU A 554 29.52 -12.43 -5.65
C LEU A 554 29.50 -11.75 -7.04
N SER A 555 28.66 -12.22 -7.96
CA SER A 555 28.47 -11.54 -9.25
C SER A 555 27.77 -10.18 -9.10
N LEU A 556 26.96 -9.98 -8.05
CA LEU A 556 26.41 -8.67 -7.67
C LEU A 556 27.48 -7.60 -7.43
N LEU A 557 28.64 -7.99 -6.91
CA LEU A 557 29.72 -7.06 -6.63
C LEU A 557 30.20 -6.36 -7.91
N SER A 558 30.05 -6.99 -9.08
CA SER A 558 30.34 -6.34 -10.36
C SER A 558 29.41 -5.15 -10.64
N LEU A 559 28.10 -5.30 -10.47
CA LEU A 559 27.13 -4.21 -10.66
C LEU A 559 27.40 -3.04 -9.71
N VAL A 560 27.74 -3.36 -8.46
CA VAL A 560 28.09 -2.39 -7.41
C VAL A 560 29.36 -1.62 -7.80
N ASP A 561 30.44 -2.32 -8.15
CA ASP A 561 31.73 -1.71 -8.53
C ASP A 561 31.65 -0.86 -9.82
N PHE A 562 30.75 -1.23 -10.74
CA PHE A 562 30.49 -0.48 -11.96
C PHE A 562 29.59 0.75 -11.76
N SER A 563 29.14 1.03 -10.53
CA SER A 563 28.17 2.11 -10.21
C SER A 563 28.77 3.16 -9.26
N PRO A 564 29.62 4.09 -9.75
CA PRO A 564 30.41 4.97 -8.89
C PRO A 564 29.60 5.99 -8.06
N LEU A 565 28.37 6.32 -8.49
CA LEU A 565 27.45 7.22 -7.79
C LEU A 565 26.36 6.49 -7.00
N LEU A 566 26.50 5.18 -6.78
CA LEU A 566 25.52 4.37 -6.05
C LEU A 566 25.39 4.87 -4.61
N GLN A 567 24.19 5.34 -4.25
CA GLN A 567 23.88 5.90 -2.93
C GLN A 567 23.24 4.85 -2.02
N LYS A 568 22.36 4.01 -2.58
CA LYS A 568 21.69 2.91 -1.89
C LYS A 568 21.84 1.59 -2.63
N PHE A 569 22.22 0.55 -1.90
CA PHE A 569 22.19 -0.84 -2.35
C PHE A 569 21.24 -1.66 -1.49
N LYS A 570 20.28 -2.34 -2.13
CA LYS A 570 19.32 -3.24 -1.49
C LYS A 570 19.43 -4.64 -2.08
N VAL A 571 19.48 -5.65 -1.22
CA VAL A 571 19.45 -7.06 -1.63
C VAL A 571 18.32 -7.76 -0.88
N GLU A 572 17.42 -8.42 -1.60
CA GLU A 572 16.35 -9.25 -1.05
C GLU A 572 16.62 -10.71 -1.37
N LEU A 573 16.82 -11.53 -0.33
CA LEU A 573 17.15 -12.94 -0.43
C LEU A 573 15.89 -13.79 -0.17
N GLU A 574 15.23 -14.23 -1.22
CA GLU A 574 14.07 -15.12 -1.13
C GLU A 574 14.49 -16.59 -1.05
N ILE A 575 14.90 -17.01 0.14
CA ILE A 575 15.39 -18.36 0.42
C ILE A 575 14.22 -19.26 0.84
N ARG A 576 13.83 -20.21 -0.01
CA ARG A 576 12.78 -21.19 0.33
C ARG A 576 13.28 -22.35 1.20
N ILE A 577 14.55 -22.74 1.07
CA ILE A 577 15.13 -23.90 1.78
C ILE A 577 16.57 -23.62 2.19
N ALA A 578 16.81 -23.35 3.47
CA ALA A 578 18.16 -23.18 4.04
C ALA A 578 18.88 -24.51 4.42
N HIS A 579 18.33 -25.66 4.02
CA HIS A 579 18.94 -26.97 4.31
C HIS A 579 20.10 -27.26 3.36
N GLY A 580 21.28 -27.55 3.92
CA GLY A 580 22.49 -27.87 3.15
C GLY A 580 23.43 -26.70 2.87
N LEU A 581 23.07 -25.47 3.27
CA LEU A 581 23.91 -24.29 3.10
C LEU A 581 25.23 -24.42 3.86
N LYS A 582 26.34 -24.05 3.20
CA LYS A 582 27.60 -23.81 3.89
C LYS A 582 27.45 -22.58 4.78
N ARG A 583 27.37 -22.81 6.07
CA ARG A 583 27.51 -21.78 7.11
C ARG A 583 29.00 -21.59 7.38
N VAL A 584 29.38 -20.40 7.85
CA VAL A 584 30.73 -20.14 8.37
C VAL A 584 31.05 -21.18 9.44
N ARG A 585 32.15 -21.94 9.24
CA ARG A 585 32.60 -23.03 10.13
C ARG A 585 33.79 -22.66 11.01
N GLY A 586 34.32 -21.45 10.87
CA GLY A 586 35.44 -20.90 11.65
C GLY A 586 35.05 -19.62 12.40
N GLU A 587 36.05 -18.91 12.87
CA GLU A 587 35.90 -17.62 13.57
C GLU A 587 35.55 -16.50 12.57
N ILE A 588 34.87 -15.45 13.06
CA ILE A 588 34.46 -14.30 12.23
C ILE A 588 35.69 -13.64 11.57
N GLU A 589 36.79 -13.55 12.30
CA GLU A 589 38.09 -13.02 11.85
C GLU A 589 38.64 -13.74 10.61
N GLU A 590 38.48 -15.06 10.52
CA GLU A 590 38.93 -15.86 9.37
C GLU A 590 38.12 -15.51 8.11
N ALA A 591 36.80 -15.36 8.24
CA ALA A 591 35.92 -14.94 7.15
C ALA A 591 36.25 -13.51 6.68
N ILE A 592 36.50 -12.59 7.62
CA ILE A 592 36.91 -11.21 7.31
C ILE A 592 38.22 -11.21 6.52
N LYS A 593 39.24 -11.91 7.02
CA LYS A 593 40.56 -12.02 6.37
C LYS A 593 40.49 -12.64 4.97
N GLY A 594 39.58 -13.61 4.76
CA GLY A 594 39.29 -14.18 3.44
C GLY A 594 38.81 -13.12 2.44
N VAL A 595 37.82 -12.32 2.83
CA VAL A 595 37.26 -11.25 1.97
C VAL A 595 38.25 -10.11 1.78
N GLU A 596 39.04 -9.72 2.78
CA GLU A 596 40.12 -8.74 2.63
C GLU A 596 41.18 -9.20 1.60
N THR A 597 41.51 -10.49 1.62
CA THR A 597 42.43 -11.09 0.65
C THR A 597 41.83 -11.05 -0.77
N MET A 598 40.54 -11.33 -0.92
CA MET A 598 39.80 -11.20 -2.19
C MET A 598 39.81 -9.76 -2.71
N ILE A 599 39.43 -8.78 -1.89
CA ILE A 599 39.42 -7.34 -2.23
C ILE A 599 40.80 -6.90 -2.76
N LYS A 600 41.87 -7.29 -2.05
CA LYS A 600 43.26 -6.96 -2.41
C LYS A 600 43.73 -7.64 -3.70
N TYR A 601 43.39 -8.90 -3.90
CA TYR A 601 43.80 -9.66 -5.08
C TYR A 601 43.07 -9.20 -6.35
N GLU A 602 41.76 -8.96 -6.26
CA GLU A 602 40.91 -8.51 -7.35
C GLU A 602 41.02 -7.00 -7.64
N LYS A 603 41.75 -6.25 -6.80
CA LYS A 603 41.95 -4.79 -6.91
C LYS A 603 40.62 -4.02 -6.92
N ARG A 604 39.66 -4.49 -6.13
CA ARG A 604 38.35 -3.85 -5.90
C ARG A 604 38.56 -2.44 -5.37
N ARG A 605 37.67 -1.51 -5.72
CA ARG A 605 37.74 -0.10 -5.29
C ARG A 605 36.85 0.14 -4.07
N ASN A 606 37.18 1.17 -3.30
CA ASN A 606 36.29 1.66 -2.27
C ASN A 606 35.07 2.35 -2.89
N MET A 607 33.92 2.19 -2.24
CA MET A 607 32.66 2.83 -2.58
C MET A 607 32.52 4.11 -1.76
N GLU A 608 32.86 5.24 -2.36
CA GLU A 608 32.79 6.55 -1.70
C GLU A 608 31.35 7.11 -1.61
N SER A 609 30.48 6.73 -2.55
CA SER A 609 29.10 7.24 -2.65
C SER A 609 28.07 6.44 -1.84
N LEU A 610 28.39 5.19 -1.47
CA LEU A 610 27.41 4.26 -0.88
C LEU A 610 27.19 4.58 0.60
N SER A 611 25.97 5.03 0.90
CA SER A 611 25.55 5.52 2.23
C SER A 611 24.45 4.66 2.88
N GLU A 612 23.63 3.96 2.09
CA GLU A 612 22.62 3.03 2.59
C GLU A 612 22.82 1.61 2.06
N VAL A 613 22.92 0.63 2.96
CA VAL A 613 22.89 -0.81 2.64
C VAL A 613 21.69 -1.47 3.34
N GLU A 614 20.90 -2.23 2.59
CA GLU A 614 19.74 -2.97 3.11
C GLU A 614 19.76 -4.42 2.63
N ILE A 615 20.00 -5.37 3.54
CA ILE A 615 20.00 -6.82 3.26
C ILE A 615 18.77 -7.45 3.93
N VAL A 616 17.83 -7.93 3.13
CA VAL A 616 16.61 -8.62 3.56
C VAL A 616 16.75 -10.11 3.30
N GLY A 617 16.29 -10.96 4.22
CA GLY A 617 16.37 -12.41 4.07
C GLY A 617 17.69 -13.03 4.54
N PHE A 618 18.52 -12.30 5.31
CA PHE A 618 19.83 -12.79 5.74
C PHE A 618 19.72 -14.08 6.58
N VAL A 619 20.47 -15.12 6.20
CA VAL A 619 20.52 -16.42 6.92
C VAL A 619 21.90 -16.77 7.48
N GLY A 620 22.92 -15.93 7.26
CA GLY A 620 24.27 -16.18 7.79
C GLY A 620 25.03 -17.33 7.09
N ALA A 621 24.74 -17.57 5.81
CA ALA A 621 25.53 -18.48 4.98
C ALA A 621 26.80 -17.78 4.48
N GLU A 622 27.78 -18.57 4.02
CA GLU A 622 29.10 -18.11 3.56
C GLU A 622 29.03 -16.96 2.53
N ALA A 623 28.14 -17.06 1.55
CA ALA A 623 27.97 -16.05 0.49
C ALA A 623 27.33 -14.75 1.01
N ASP A 624 26.25 -14.82 1.79
CA ASP A 624 25.58 -13.64 2.36
C ASP A 624 26.50 -12.93 3.38
N THR A 625 27.30 -13.71 4.11
CA THR A 625 28.35 -13.25 5.04
C THR A 625 29.45 -12.52 4.28
N ALA A 626 29.97 -13.10 3.19
CA ALA A 626 31.02 -12.48 2.38
C ALA A 626 30.54 -11.17 1.73
N LEU A 627 29.29 -11.11 1.25
CA LEU A 627 28.66 -9.89 0.75
C LEU A 627 28.57 -8.81 1.84
N LEU A 628 28.13 -9.16 3.04
CA LEU A 628 28.06 -8.24 4.19
C LEU A 628 29.45 -7.68 4.55
N ILE A 629 30.47 -8.54 4.67
CA ILE A 629 31.85 -8.11 4.94
C ILE A 629 32.36 -7.18 3.84
N TYR A 630 32.14 -7.54 2.57
CA TYR A 630 32.59 -6.74 1.43
C TYR A 630 32.02 -5.33 1.50
N LEU A 631 30.70 -5.20 1.62
CA LEU A 631 30.01 -3.92 1.66
C LEU A 631 30.48 -3.07 2.84
N ALA A 632 30.57 -3.66 4.05
CA ALA A 632 31.00 -2.95 5.25
C ALA A 632 32.49 -2.54 5.24
N LYS A 633 33.36 -3.24 4.48
CA LYS A 633 34.78 -2.90 4.33
C LYS A 633 35.06 -1.89 3.23
N THR A 634 34.25 -1.87 2.18
CA THR A 634 34.49 -1.03 0.99
C THR A 634 33.64 0.23 0.95
N ALA A 635 32.47 0.27 1.61
CA ALA A 635 31.66 1.49 1.76
C ALA A 635 32.24 2.40 2.84
N VAL A 636 32.95 3.45 2.44
CA VAL A 636 33.70 4.33 3.36
C VAL A 636 32.78 5.33 4.08
N ASN A 637 31.70 5.76 3.43
CA ASN A 637 30.76 6.77 3.94
C ASN A 637 29.38 6.15 4.25
N LEU A 638 29.37 4.99 4.89
CA LEU A 638 28.15 4.22 5.17
C LEU A 638 27.37 4.84 6.34
N ASP A 639 26.28 5.56 6.05
CA ASP A 639 25.41 6.19 7.06
C ASP A 639 24.46 5.19 7.74
N ASN A 640 23.96 4.19 7.00
CA ASN A 640 22.97 3.24 7.48
C ASN A 640 23.22 1.84 6.94
N ILE A 641 23.18 0.84 7.82
CA ILE A 641 23.11 -0.58 7.43
C ILE A 641 21.94 -1.27 8.12
N VAL A 642 21.03 -1.79 7.31
CA VAL A 642 19.84 -2.53 7.75
C VAL A 642 19.99 -3.99 7.36
N ILE A 643 19.92 -4.88 8.33
CA ILE A 643 19.90 -6.33 8.11
C ILE A 643 18.61 -6.88 8.70
N ASN A 644 17.74 -7.40 7.83
CA ASN A 644 16.52 -8.08 8.22
C ASN A 644 16.74 -9.59 8.02
N ALA A 645 16.89 -10.33 9.12
CA ALA A 645 17.09 -11.77 9.04
C ALA A 645 15.80 -12.48 8.63
N CYS A 646 15.93 -13.60 7.92
CA CYS A 646 14.84 -14.26 7.20
C CYS A 646 13.51 -14.32 7.99
N PRO A 647 12.43 -13.63 7.55
CA PRO A 647 11.10 -13.84 8.09
C PRO A 647 10.59 -15.25 7.72
N PRO A 648 9.72 -15.86 8.54
CA PRO A 648 9.29 -17.25 8.32
C PRO A 648 8.41 -17.36 7.07
N TYR A 649 8.93 -18.01 6.02
CA TYR A 649 8.16 -18.30 4.81
C TYR A 649 7.19 -19.47 5.03
N TRP A 650 5.92 -19.29 4.69
CA TRP A 650 4.87 -20.29 4.93
C TRP A 650 4.84 -21.34 3.80
N ASN A 651 5.31 -22.55 4.10
CA ASN A 651 5.01 -23.73 3.29
C ASN A 651 3.56 -24.19 3.57
N ARG A 652 2.81 -24.64 2.54
CA ARG A 652 1.50 -25.29 2.69
C ARG A 652 1.59 -26.67 3.35
N ALA A 653 2.77 -27.29 3.38
CA ALA A 653 3.09 -28.42 4.24
C ALA A 653 3.78 -27.90 5.53
N GLY A 654 3.20 -28.29 6.67
CA GLY A 654 3.61 -28.08 8.08
C GLY A 654 4.89 -27.29 8.40
N VAL A 655 4.78 -26.37 9.36
CA VAL A 655 5.93 -25.75 10.03
C VAL A 655 6.80 -26.83 10.70
N ASP A 656 7.98 -27.08 10.15
CA ASP A 656 9.01 -27.84 10.85
C ASP A 656 9.47 -27.05 12.08
N MET A 657 9.52 -27.67 13.26
CA MET A 657 9.80 -26.91 14.50
C MET A 657 11.23 -26.34 14.58
N LEU A 658 12.13 -26.76 13.69
CA LEU A 658 13.52 -26.30 13.62
C LEU A 658 13.69 -24.84 13.17
N TRP A 659 12.72 -24.27 12.44
CA TRP A 659 12.85 -22.94 11.82
C TRP A 659 12.71 -21.75 12.79
N ILE A 660 12.25 -21.98 14.03
CA ILE A 660 11.91 -20.91 14.99
C ILE A 660 13.16 -20.15 15.50
N ASN A 661 14.32 -20.82 15.59
CA ASN A 661 15.54 -20.24 16.18
C ASN A 661 16.55 -19.70 15.15
N GLU A 662 16.42 -20.05 13.87
CA GLU A 662 17.39 -19.67 12.84
C GLU A 662 17.50 -18.15 12.59
N PRO A 663 16.40 -17.37 12.53
CA PRO A 663 16.50 -15.91 12.44
C PRO A 663 17.19 -15.31 13.67
N GLY A 664 17.03 -15.90 14.86
CA GLY A 664 17.75 -15.49 16.06
C GLY A 664 19.26 -15.72 15.99
N ARG A 665 19.70 -16.78 15.30
CA ARG A 665 21.13 -17.07 15.06
C ARG A 665 21.71 -16.14 13.99
N ALA A 666 21.01 -15.96 12.87
CA ALA A 666 21.46 -15.11 11.77
C ALA A 666 21.66 -13.66 12.23
N ARG A 667 20.75 -13.13 13.06
CA ARG A 667 20.87 -11.78 13.65
C ARG A 667 22.08 -11.62 14.57
N ARG A 668 22.34 -12.60 15.44
CA ARG A 668 23.54 -12.58 16.29
C ARG A 668 24.80 -12.56 15.44
N LEU A 669 24.93 -13.47 14.47
CA LEU A 669 26.09 -13.49 13.57
C LEU A 669 26.28 -12.16 12.83
N ALA A 670 25.21 -11.59 12.26
CA ALA A 670 25.26 -10.29 11.58
C ALA A 670 25.70 -9.15 12.52
N PHE A 671 25.21 -9.14 13.75
CA PHE A 671 25.55 -8.14 14.76
C PHE A 671 27.00 -8.29 15.23
N ASP A 672 27.43 -9.51 15.57
CA ASP A 672 28.80 -9.82 16.00
C ASP A 672 29.82 -9.46 14.89
N MET A 673 29.50 -9.75 13.62
CA MET A 673 30.31 -9.33 12.48
C MET A 673 30.41 -7.81 12.35
N LEU A 674 29.31 -7.07 12.49
CA LEU A 674 29.33 -5.61 12.36
C LEU A 674 30.02 -4.91 13.54
N LEU A 675 29.98 -5.50 14.74
CA LEU A 675 30.78 -5.05 15.88
C LEU A 675 32.29 -5.21 15.64
N GLU A 676 32.71 -6.29 14.97
CA GLU A 676 34.11 -6.53 14.64
C GLU A 676 34.59 -5.66 13.46
N LEU A 677 33.74 -5.49 12.45
CA LEU A 677 34.03 -4.69 11.25
C LEU A 677 34.09 -3.18 11.52
N ARG A 678 33.34 -2.68 12.52
CA ARG A 678 33.27 -1.28 12.95
C ARG A 678 33.13 -0.26 11.80
N PRO A 679 32.03 -0.28 11.03
CA PRO A 679 31.73 0.82 10.11
C PRO A 679 31.52 2.11 10.92
N GLU A 680 32.48 3.03 10.87
CA GLU A 680 32.49 4.23 11.72
C GLU A 680 31.31 5.15 11.39
N GLY A 681 30.57 5.59 12.43
CA GLY A 681 29.42 6.50 12.28
C GLY A 681 28.12 5.85 11.75
N ALA A 682 28.18 4.63 11.21
CA ALA A 682 27.03 3.96 10.61
C ALA A 682 25.93 3.60 11.64
N ASN A 683 24.67 3.92 11.30
CA ASN A 683 23.52 3.43 12.05
C ASN A 683 23.27 1.96 11.69
N ILE A 684 23.64 1.05 12.60
CA ILE A 684 23.40 -0.40 12.46
C ILE A 684 22.00 -0.75 12.98
N LEU A 685 21.17 -1.36 12.14
CA LEU A 685 19.86 -1.90 12.51
C LEU A 685 19.75 -3.36 12.07
N VAL A 686 19.84 -4.28 13.03
CA VAL A 686 19.61 -5.72 12.83
C VAL A 686 18.22 -6.08 13.38
N LEU A 687 17.30 -6.50 12.50
CA LEU A 687 15.90 -6.83 12.78
C LEU A 687 15.68 -8.34 12.87
#